data_AF-A0A7K6RXQ9-F1
#
_entry.id   AF-A0A7K6RXQ9-F1
#
_cell.length_a   1.000
_cell.length_b   1.000
_cell.length_c   1.000
_cell.angle_alpha   90.00
_cell.angle_beta   90.00
_cell.angle_gamma   90.00
#
_symmetry.space_group_name_H-M   'P 1'
#
loop_
_entity.id
_entity.type
_entity.pdbx_description
1 polymer ?
#
loop_
_entity_poly.entity_id
_entity_poly.type
_entity_poly.pdbx_seq_one_letter_code
_entity_poly.pdbx_strand_id
1 'polypeptide(L)'
;FHASYRCLPGFVSATVTGFRPGSVVVNYEVNAGAASFSQIASSHKNLARLLDPFYHLNPTTFTTEITNQTNFTVSPVDIFEGDTVRLICEINSTSENVTWYHFDQTNLTSFQYSVEKNGTSRSILHIKNITMNDSGPYGCAFTRRSSGHTLIYKATKIISVSSLNITSNLNNISVTCNSQETGMTESNGPLLSCCIDRHLSSLTGDWKVIGEITMTGFTSFSENCTEYKLNVNKSLCEPEKSGTVTTYTCELQTGHGARRSQNISVTYLWAASVTISSSTSSTVSEGDSFKLKCESDMRNYYSVSWKIQSGNNIKTVDCGTCIKNNKSTVTSELTAENVTKDWNGTYICTFSYEHLEISANMTVEVISLPLKQNILRDPIEASIRCKVPQALHCCINANTMEDYDVMFVVQQKECRTEKKKEGDFFCYTSTYTELKCDGDRELTAYCKFINRVGREVYSENIKLNLIEDSKISCSDSLGIGKEGDTLMKGCNGSSSIDGFAQGNKTYECSNKQWKIKKDACLSVPISNLLTSAESLVKSPNPTANLPTYLEELKNQTEKELNTSSPANVGAIVTILDMVSSIPAYAEEPTIQNFLSTVDFIVANSTNETWENLNEEQTPQSSLLLNSVEKFTSNLHPVNNTIPSVSTNTLQLQGIVVTEGNVTDYSKKFQSTENLTVNVCIDRPGIQTLTQSSTIVSVMYSELGGILPRDKSEYVNGLLITTTISSNRRQDFNINMTFAKKILSLKMPRCVFWNFSLEHRAGWDTRGCTPTEEEDFVICSCNHLTSFSILMSSDISSQGIFEYYITYIGLAISILSLVACIIIESLVWKYVTNNTTSYMRHVCILNIATTLLIADIWFIVFSALNDQHQQMSRGICSVTTFFIHLFYLCVFFWMLSLGLILFYRLVFILHNTSKTAQKAMAFCLGYGCPFVIAVITIAITLPRNSYTRKDICWLNWDDSKALLAFIIPALIIVAMNVFITAVVIIKIQRPTIGDRSNRQERNSLFQIVKSVAILTPLLGLTWVFGLATIKNSHQVFHILFALLNASQGFSILVFGTIWDKKIQEALLKRNSMSKWSSQQTKSNSLILVTPMLAMSYPFSRTFNNLCGKTGKYRVSSSEPSSSSSENTSKSYSLLN
;
A
#
# COMPACT_ATOMS: atom_id res chain seq x y z
N PHE A 1 110.88 -36.20 -51.57
CA PHE A 1 109.61 -36.84 -51.12
C PHE A 1 108.70 -37.20 -52.29
N HIS A 2 108.09 -36.23 -52.99
CA HIS A 2 107.14 -36.50 -54.10
C HIS A 2 107.66 -37.46 -55.17
N ALA A 3 108.91 -37.30 -55.64
CA ALA A 3 109.50 -38.18 -56.64
C ALA A 3 109.58 -39.66 -56.22
N SER A 4 109.71 -39.95 -54.91
CA SER A 4 109.87 -41.32 -54.41
C SER A 4 108.54 -42.05 -54.26
N TYR A 5 107.48 -41.33 -53.94
CA TYR A 5 106.16 -41.88 -53.65
C TYR A 5 105.17 -41.78 -54.81
N ARG A 6 105.53 -41.10 -55.90
CA ARG A 6 104.69 -40.96 -57.11
C ARG A 6 104.26 -42.31 -57.72
N CYS A 7 105.03 -43.37 -57.49
CA CYS A 7 104.73 -44.72 -57.99
C CYS A 7 103.69 -45.47 -57.16
N LEU A 8 103.22 -44.90 -56.04
CA LEU A 8 102.15 -45.54 -55.26
C LEU A 8 100.83 -45.46 -56.00
N PRO A 9 100.04 -46.56 -56.04
CA PRO A 9 98.74 -46.56 -56.69
C PRO A 9 97.82 -45.52 -56.02
N GLY A 10 97.34 -44.57 -56.82
CA GLY A 10 96.50 -43.47 -56.36
C GLY A 10 97.23 -42.41 -55.54
N PHE A 11 98.55 -42.24 -55.71
CA PHE A 11 99.31 -41.18 -55.04
C PHE A 11 98.66 -39.79 -55.24
N VAL A 12 98.39 -39.12 -54.13
CA VAL A 12 97.73 -37.80 -54.08
C VAL A 12 98.76 -36.72 -53.77
N SER A 13 99.52 -36.88 -52.69
CA SER A 13 100.52 -35.90 -52.27
C SER A 13 101.56 -36.51 -51.34
N ALA A 14 102.74 -35.88 -51.28
CA ALA A 14 103.73 -36.12 -50.23
C ALA A 14 104.22 -34.77 -49.73
N THR A 15 103.84 -34.40 -48.51
CA THR A 15 104.02 -33.07 -47.95
C THR A 15 104.77 -33.15 -46.63
N VAL A 16 105.74 -32.25 -46.44
CA VAL A 16 106.40 -32.09 -45.14
C VAL A 16 105.43 -31.34 -44.23
N THR A 17 105.07 -31.94 -43.09
CA THR A 17 104.08 -31.38 -42.17
C THR A 17 104.68 -30.35 -41.22
N GLY A 18 106.02 -30.25 -41.18
CA GLY A 18 106.76 -29.25 -40.41
C GLY A 18 107.85 -29.86 -39.52
N PHE A 19 108.72 -29.01 -38.98
CA PHE A 19 109.68 -29.38 -37.96
C PHE A 19 108.97 -29.63 -36.64
N ARG A 20 109.41 -30.65 -35.88
CA ARG A 20 108.94 -30.81 -34.51
C ARG A 20 109.44 -29.65 -33.65
N PRO A 21 108.60 -29.03 -32.80
CA PRO A 21 109.03 -27.94 -31.93
C PRO A 21 110.28 -28.31 -31.11
N GLY A 22 111.36 -27.53 -31.25
CA GLY A 22 112.63 -27.75 -30.54
C GLY A 22 113.54 -28.87 -31.10
N SER A 23 113.25 -29.42 -32.28
CA SER A 23 114.03 -30.51 -32.89
C SER A 23 114.36 -30.24 -34.37
N VAL A 24 115.49 -30.77 -34.85
CA VAL A 24 115.85 -30.78 -36.28
C VAL A 24 115.13 -31.88 -37.08
N VAL A 25 114.22 -32.64 -36.44
CA VAL A 25 113.44 -33.70 -37.07
C VAL A 25 112.20 -33.13 -37.76
N VAL A 26 112.02 -33.45 -39.05
CA VAL A 26 110.84 -33.12 -39.86
C VAL A 26 109.95 -34.35 -40.00
N ASN A 27 108.65 -34.17 -39.79
CA ASN A 27 107.65 -35.18 -40.15
C ASN A 27 107.15 -34.90 -41.58
N TYR A 28 106.75 -35.94 -42.29
CA TYR A 28 106.11 -35.81 -43.59
C TYR A 28 104.97 -36.80 -43.71
N GLU A 29 103.94 -36.38 -44.44
CA GLU A 29 102.72 -37.14 -44.69
C GLU A 29 102.66 -37.52 -46.17
N VAL A 30 102.20 -38.72 -46.45
CA VAL A 30 102.02 -39.23 -47.81
C VAL A 30 100.59 -39.72 -47.95
N ASN A 31 99.81 -39.03 -48.78
CA ASN A 31 98.46 -39.42 -49.11
C ASN A 31 98.46 -40.15 -50.45
N ALA A 32 97.93 -41.36 -50.47
CA ALA A 32 97.80 -42.21 -51.64
C ALA A 32 96.56 -43.10 -51.53
N GLY A 33 96.11 -43.63 -52.67
CA GLY A 33 95.12 -44.69 -52.73
C GLY A 33 95.62 -46.01 -52.13
N ALA A 34 94.88 -47.09 -52.34
CA ALA A 34 95.17 -48.40 -51.76
C ALA A 34 96.53 -48.97 -52.23
N ALA A 35 97.59 -48.69 -51.49
CA ALA A 35 98.93 -49.21 -51.72
C ALA A 35 99.27 -50.29 -50.69
N SER A 36 99.88 -51.39 -51.15
CA SER A 36 100.35 -52.45 -50.25
C SER A 36 101.56 -51.99 -49.43
N PHE A 37 101.72 -52.56 -48.22
CA PHE A 37 102.86 -52.25 -47.36
C PHE A 37 104.22 -52.45 -48.06
N SER A 38 104.35 -53.48 -48.89
CA SER A 38 105.57 -53.73 -49.68
C SER A 38 105.86 -52.62 -50.70
N GLN A 39 104.84 -52.05 -51.32
CA GLN A 39 104.99 -50.93 -52.27
C GLN A 39 105.41 -49.65 -51.53
N ILE A 40 104.79 -49.38 -50.38
CA ILE A 40 105.15 -48.23 -49.54
C ILE A 40 106.59 -48.36 -49.02
N ALA A 41 106.97 -49.53 -48.50
CA ALA A 41 108.32 -49.80 -48.02
C ALA A 41 109.39 -49.67 -49.12
N SER A 42 109.07 -50.09 -50.35
CA SER A 42 109.95 -49.91 -51.52
C SER A 42 110.12 -48.42 -51.87
N SER A 43 109.03 -47.66 -51.95
CA SER A 43 109.07 -46.20 -52.16
C SER A 43 109.78 -45.45 -51.03
N HIS A 44 109.69 -45.92 -49.79
CA HIS A 44 110.40 -45.36 -48.64
C HIS A 44 111.92 -45.62 -48.71
N LYS A 45 112.34 -46.82 -49.12
CA LYS A 45 113.76 -47.11 -49.39
C LYS A 45 114.34 -46.25 -50.51
N ASN A 46 113.56 -46.03 -51.58
CA ASN A 46 113.96 -45.15 -52.67
C ASN A 46 114.14 -43.69 -52.23
N LEU A 47 113.40 -43.24 -51.21
CA LEU A 47 113.50 -41.88 -50.69
C LEU A 47 114.85 -41.68 -50.01
N ALA A 48 115.31 -42.66 -49.21
CA ALA A 48 116.63 -42.62 -48.59
C ALA A 48 117.77 -42.49 -49.61
N ARG A 49 117.57 -42.97 -50.85
CA ARG A 49 118.55 -42.83 -51.95
C ARG A 49 118.48 -41.50 -52.69
N LEU A 50 117.34 -40.81 -52.62
CA LEU A 50 117.07 -39.54 -53.32
C LEU A 50 117.22 -38.31 -52.43
N LEU A 51 117.45 -38.49 -51.13
CA LEU A 51 117.71 -37.41 -50.18
C LEU A 51 119.18 -37.00 -50.22
N ASP A 52 119.42 -35.70 -50.07
CA ASP A 52 120.76 -35.12 -49.96
C ASP A 52 121.48 -35.73 -48.74
N PRO A 53 122.80 -36.05 -48.82
CA PRO A 53 123.55 -36.72 -47.75
C PRO A 53 123.47 -36.09 -46.36
N PHE A 54 123.11 -34.81 -46.25
CA PHE A 54 122.90 -34.14 -44.95
C PHE A 54 121.59 -34.53 -44.23
N TYR A 55 120.67 -35.26 -44.87
CA TYR A 55 119.42 -35.70 -44.26
C TYR A 55 119.40 -37.21 -43.98
N HIS A 56 119.27 -37.59 -42.70
CA HIS A 56 119.11 -38.99 -42.30
C HIS A 56 117.64 -39.37 -42.15
N LEU A 57 117.20 -40.35 -42.94
CA LEU A 57 115.87 -40.94 -42.82
C LEU A 57 115.88 -42.01 -41.69
N ASN A 58 114.93 -41.95 -40.75
CA ASN A 58 114.76 -43.03 -39.77
C ASN A 58 113.92 -44.16 -40.39
N PRO A 59 114.48 -45.37 -40.60
CA PRO A 59 113.81 -46.45 -41.32
C PRO A 59 112.78 -47.23 -40.50
N THR A 60 112.55 -46.88 -39.21
CA THR A 60 111.77 -47.71 -38.27
C THR A 60 110.47 -47.10 -37.74
N THR A 61 110.03 -45.95 -38.27
CA THR A 61 108.82 -45.28 -37.80
C THR A 61 107.85 -44.98 -38.94
N PHE A 62 107.03 -45.97 -39.30
CA PHE A 62 105.91 -45.79 -40.21
C PHE A 62 104.59 -46.09 -39.49
N THR A 63 103.69 -45.11 -39.48
CA THR A 63 102.30 -45.27 -39.01
C THR A 63 101.39 -45.18 -40.22
N THR A 64 100.55 -46.19 -40.43
CA THR A 64 99.57 -46.20 -41.52
C THR A 64 98.17 -46.16 -40.94
N GLU A 65 97.38 -45.19 -41.38
CA GLU A 65 95.96 -45.07 -41.05
C GLU A 65 95.11 -45.69 -42.17
N ILE A 66 94.24 -46.64 -41.83
CA ILE A 66 93.37 -47.35 -42.78
C ILE A 66 91.92 -47.04 -42.43
N THR A 67 91.23 -46.35 -43.32
CA THR A 67 89.85 -45.88 -43.10
C THR A 67 88.77 -46.75 -43.76
N ASN A 68 89.11 -47.53 -44.78
CA ASN A 68 88.16 -48.31 -45.60
C ASN A 68 87.95 -49.78 -45.15
N GLN A 69 88.60 -50.24 -44.07
CA GLN A 69 88.51 -51.63 -43.59
C GLN A 69 87.87 -51.76 -42.19
N THR A 70 87.17 -50.71 -41.76
CA THR A 70 86.50 -50.58 -40.47
C THR A 70 85.00 -50.42 -40.71
N ASN A 71 84.19 -51.39 -40.29
CA ASN A 71 82.73 -51.31 -40.38
C ASN A 71 82.16 -50.65 -39.12
N PHE A 72 81.47 -49.51 -39.27
CA PHE A 72 80.84 -48.78 -38.16
C PHE A 72 79.31 -48.78 -38.33
N THR A 73 78.63 -49.47 -37.43
CA THR A 73 77.17 -49.57 -37.38
C THR A 73 76.60 -48.91 -36.13
N VAL A 74 75.41 -48.32 -36.26
CA VAL A 74 74.69 -47.58 -35.20
C VAL A 74 73.32 -48.25 -35.06
N SER A 75 72.91 -48.57 -33.83
CA SER A 75 71.62 -49.21 -33.54
C SER A 75 71.02 -48.61 -32.26
N PRO A 76 69.79 -48.07 -32.28
CA PRO A 76 68.88 -47.91 -33.42
C PRO A 76 69.35 -46.87 -34.46
N VAL A 77 68.73 -46.87 -35.65
CA VAL A 77 69.03 -45.91 -36.73
C VAL A 77 68.46 -44.53 -36.41
N ASP A 78 67.20 -44.49 -35.97
CA ASP A 78 66.55 -43.30 -35.42
C ASP A 78 66.75 -43.26 -33.91
N ILE A 79 67.30 -42.16 -33.40
CA ILE A 79 67.69 -42.03 -32.00
C ILE A 79 66.92 -40.89 -31.37
N PHE A 80 66.16 -41.19 -30.32
CA PHE A 80 65.41 -40.22 -29.54
C PHE A 80 66.07 -39.96 -28.19
N GLU A 81 65.84 -38.76 -27.66
CA GLU A 81 66.25 -38.41 -26.31
C GLU A 81 65.65 -39.40 -25.29
N GLY A 82 66.51 -40.05 -24.50
CA GLY A 82 66.11 -41.14 -23.59
C GLY A 82 66.43 -42.55 -24.07
N ASP A 83 66.76 -42.73 -25.35
CA ASP A 83 67.10 -44.05 -25.89
C ASP A 83 68.45 -44.56 -25.39
N THR A 84 68.61 -45.88 -25.39
CA THR A 84 69.90 -46.56 -25.25
C THR A 84 70.46 -46.92 -26.61
N VAL A 85 71.56 -46.30 -27.01
CA VAL A 85 72.19 -46.43 -28.33
C VAL A 85 73.42 -47.32 -28.27
N ARG A 86 73.61 -48.17 -29.28
CA ARG A 86 74.78 -49.04 -29.43
C ARG A 86 75.54 -48.69 -30.69
N LEU A 87 76.80 -48.34 -30.52
CA LEU A 87 77.76 -48.05 -31.59
C LEU A 87 78.70 -49.23 -31.72
N ILE A 88 78.66 -49.93 -32.84
CA ILE A 88 79.43 -51.15 -33.05
C ILE A 88 80.47 -50.86 -34.13
N CYS A 89 81.74 -51.05 -33.77
CA CYS A 89 82.85 -50.92 -34.69
C CYS A 89 83.60 -52.25 -34.83
N GLU A 90 83.82 -52.68 -36.06
CA GLU A 90 84.38 -53.99 -36.40
C GLU A 90 85.44 -53.88 -37.51
N ILE A 91 86.49 -54.69 -37.41
CA ILE A 91 87.57 -54.79 -38.40
C ILE A 91 87.75 -56.22 -38.87
N ASN A 92 88.15 -56.42 -40.12
CA ASN A 92 88.45 -57.74 -40.68
C ASN A 92 89.84 -58.29 -40.26
N SER A 93 90.42 -57.79 -39.17
CA SER A 93 91.79 -58.08 -38.70
C SER A 93 91.85 -58.09 -37.17
N THR A 94 92.97 -58.53 -36.59
CA THR A 94 93.16 -58.58 -35.12
C THR A 94 93.92 -57.35 -34.62
N SER A 95 93.41 -56.70 -33.57
CA SER A 95 94.03 -55.54 -32.92
C SER A 95 94.42 -55.82 -31.46
N GLU A 96 95.34 -55.01 -30.92
CA GLU A 96 95.75 -55.07 -29.52
C GLU A 96 94.87 -54.17 -28.63
N ASN A 97 94.49 -53.00 -29.15
CA ASN A 97 93.71 -52.02 -28.41
C ASN A 97 92.72 -51.28 -29.30
N VAL A 98 91.61 -50.85 -28.72
CA VAL A 98 90.57 -50.01 -29.34
C VAL A 98 90.32 -48.79 -28.47
N THR A 99 90.31 -47.61 -29.10
CA THR A 99 89.97 -46.35 -28.45
C THR A 99 88.75 -45.74 -29.13
N TRP A 100 87.76 -45.34 -28.32
CA TRP A 100 86.58 -44.61 -28.76
C TRP A 100 86.78 -43.12 -28.52
N TYR A 101 86.31 -42.28 -29.44
CA TYR A 101 86.37 -40.83 -29.27
C TYR A 101 85.10 -40.14 -29.78
N HIS A 102 84.74 -39.03 -29.14
CA HIS A 102 83.64 -38.14 -29.51
C HIS A 102 84.18 -36.71 -29.53
N PHE A 103 84.09 -36.00 -30.66
CA PHE A 103 84.71 -34.67 -30.87
C PHE A 103 86.12 -34.55 -30.24
N ASP A 104 87.01 -35.49 -30.58
CA ASP A 104 88.41 -35.56 -30.13
C ASP A 104 88.65 -35.94 -28.64
N GLN A 105 87.61 -36.20 -27.84
CA GLN A 105 87.72 -36.70 -26.47
C GLN A 105 87.82 -38.23 -26.43
N THR A 106 88.87 -38.80 -25.82
CA THR A 106 89.24 -40.24 -25.95
C THR A 106 88.90 -41.13 -24.73
N ASN A 107 88.44 -40.55 -23.61
CA ASN A 107 88.09 -41.26 -22.37
C ASN A 107 86.57 -41.30 -22.15
N LEU A 108 85.85 -42.03 -23.00
CA LEU A 108 84.38 -42.19 -22.94
C LEU A 108 83.91 -43.27 -21.95
N THR A 109 84.35 -43.21 -20.70
CA THR A 109 83.93 -44.14 -19.64
C THR A 109 83.25 -43.39 -18.50
N SER A 110 81.92 -43.42 -18.43
CA SER A 110 81.10 -42.80 -17.38
C SER A 110 79.87 -43.68 -17.07
N PHE A 111 78.98 -43.27 -16.15
CA PHE A 111 77.71 -43.98 -15.92
C PHE A 111 76.80 -44.04 -17.16
N GLN A 112 76.98 -43.12 -18.10
CA GLN A 112 76.21 -43.00 -19.34
C GLN A 112 76.83 -43.82 -20.49
N TYR A 113 78.16 -43.94 -20.52
CA TYR A 113 78.94 -44.60 -21.58
C TYR A 113 79.60 -45.87 -21.08
N SER A 114 79.27 -47.03 -21.67
CA SER A 114 79.90 -48.31 -21.34
C SER A 114 80.43 -49.00 -22.60
N VAL A 115 81.70 -49.42 -22.55
CA VAL A 115 82.36 -50.07 -23.68
C VAL A 115 82.43 -51.57 -23.42
N GLU A 116 81.91 -52.35 -24.36
CA GLU A 116 81.96 -53.81 -24.38
C GLU A 116 82.90 -54.27 -25.50
N LYS A 117 83.93 -55.06 -25.16
CA LYS A 117 84.88 -55.61 -26.14
C LYS A 117 84.54 -57.07 -26.40
N ASN A 118 84.34 -57.45 -27.66
CA ASN A 118 84.01 -58.81 -28.05
C ASN A 118 85.10 -59.35 -29.00
N GLY A 119 86.15 -59.93 -28.42
CA GLY A 119 87.34 -60.40 -29.13
C GLY A 119 88.34 -59.29 -29.50
N THR A 120 89.22 -59.57 -30.47
CA THR A 120 90.29 -58.65 -30.93
C THR A 120 89.91 -57.83 -32.17
N SER A 121 88.71 -58.03 -32.71
CA SER A 121 88.23 -57.44 -33.96
C SER A 121 86.95 -56.60 -33.84
N ARG A 122 86.22 -56.65 -32.71
CA ARG A 122 84.91 -55.98 -32.55
C ARG A 122 84.78 -55.31 -31.17
N SER A 123 84.25 -54.07 -31.17
CA SER A 123 84.02 -53.25 -29.98
C SER A 123 82.66 -52.56 -30.06
N ILE A 124 81.95 -52.46 -28.95
CA ILE A 124 80.62 -51.87 -28.85
C ILE A 124 80.62 -50.79 -27.77
N LEU A 125 80.21 -49.57 -28.10
CA LEU A 125 79.95 -48.50 -27.14
C LEU A 125 78.44 -48.37 -26.92
N HIS A 126 78.00 -48.63 -25.69
CA HIS A 126 76.62 -48.43 -25.25
C HIS A 126 76.49 -47.05 -24.59
N ILE A 127 75.55 -46.24 -25.08
CA ILE A 127 75.19 -44.93 -24.55
C ILE A 127 73.79 -45.05 -23.97
N LYS A 128 73.65 -44.99 -22.64
CA LYS A 128 72.35 -45.07 -21.95
C LYS A 128 71.75 -43.68 -21.79
N ASN A 129 70.45 -43.54 -21.99
CA ASN A 129 69.73 -42.27 -21.80
C ASN A 129 70.41 -41.13 -22.58
N ILE A 130 70.48 -41.30 -23.91
CA ILE A 130 71.17 -40.34 -24.77
C ILE A 130 70.42 -39.00 -24.80
N THR A 131 71.16 -37.89 -24.82
CA THR A 131 70.61 -36.53 -24.83
C THR A 131 70.94 -35.80 -26.13
N MET A 132 70.30 -34.66 -26.40
CA MET A 132 70.63 -33.87 -27.60
C MET A 132 72.12 -33.45 -27.67
N ASN A 133 72.77 -33.23 -26.52
CA ASN A 133 74.18 -32.86 -26.43
C ASN A 133 75.14 -33.97 -26.86
N ASP A 134 74.68 -35.22 -26.88
CA ASP A 134 75.46 -36.37 -27.30
C ASP A 134 75.44 -36.55 -28.84
N SER A 135 74.80 -35.65 -29.59
CA SER A 135 74.82 -35.61 -31.06
C SER A 135 76.19 -35.16 -31.58
N GLY A 136 76.75 -35.87 -32.55
CA GLY A 136 78.09 -35.57 -33.04
C GLY A 136 78.80 -36.73 -33.73
N PRO A 137 80.05 -36.52 -34.18
CA PRO A 137 80.91 -37.54 -34.73
C PRO A 137 81.49 -38.41 -33.62
N TYR A 138 81.13 -39.69 -33.64
CA TYR A 138 81.78 -40.73 -32.85
C TYR A 138 82.75 -41.49 -33.73
N GLY A 139 83.92 -41.82 -33.19
CA GLY A 139 84.89 -42.64 -33.90
C GLY A 139 85.52 -43.71 -33.04
N CYS A 140 86.03 -44.72 -33.72
CA CYS A 140 86.73 -45.86 -33.16
C CYS A 140 88.08 -46.00 -33.87
N ALA A 141 89.14 -46.24 -33.11
CA ALA A 141 90.47 -46.51 -33.64
C ALA A 141 91.02 -47.81 -33.05
N PHE A 142 91.26 -48.80 -33.91
CA PHE A 142 91.92 -50.05 -33.55
C PHE A 142 93.42 -49.98 -33.89
N THR A 143 94.28 -50.27 -32.91
CA THR A 143 95.74 -50.19 -33.09
C THR A 143 96.36 -51.58 -33.08
N ARG A 144 97.26 -51.83 -34.04
CA ARG A 144 98.10 -53.03 -34.11
C ARG A 144 99.57 -52.63 -34.29
N ARG A 145 100.45 -53.15 -33.44
CA ARG A 145 101.90 -52.91 -33.51
C ARG A 145 102.62 -54.16 -34.04
N SER A 146 103.59 -53.95 -34.92
CA SER A 146 104.47 -54.99 -35.49
C SER A 146 105.91 -54.46 -35.53
N SER A 147 106.91 -55.33 -35.64
CA SER A 147 108.33 -54.95 -35.59
C SER A 147 108.69 -53.91 -36.66
N GLY A 148 108.67 -52.63 -36.26
CA GLY A 148 109.01 -51.47 -37.09
C GLY A 148 107.84 -50.69 -37.74
N HIS A 149 106.57 -51.03 -37.50
CA HIS A 149 105.43 -50.24 -38.01
C HIS A 149 104.16 -50.34 -37.12
N THR A 150 103.29 -49.33 -37.18
CA THR A 150 102.00 -49.31 -36.48
C THR A 150 100.86 -49.12 -37.49
N LEU A 151 99.86 -50.01 -37.44
CA LEU A 151 98.63 -49.90 -38.23
C LEU A 151 97.50 -49.40 -37.33
N ILE A 152 96.80 -48.36 -37.77
CA ILE A 152 95.62 -47.81 -37.09
C ILE A 152 94.43 -47.91 -38.04
N TYR A 153 93.43 -48.70 -37.66
CA TYR A 153 92.16 -48.78 -38.39
C TYR A 153 91.17 -47.82 -37.75
N LYS A 154 90.71 -46.81 -38.49
CA LYS A 154 89.87 -45.74 -37.95
C LYS A 154 88.57 -45.65 -38.72
N ALA A 155 87.46 -45.47 -38.01
CA ALA A 155 86.19 -45.05 -38.62
C ALA A 155 85.50 -44.03 -37.74
N THR A 156 84.79 -43.11 -38.37
CA THR A 156 84.00 -42.06 -37.73
C THR A 156 82.59 -42.06 -38.32
N LYS A 157 81.57 -41.95 -37.48
CA LYS A 157 80.16 -41.88 -37.87
C LYS A 157 79.45 -40.81 -37.06
N ILE A 158 78.65 -39.99 -37.74
CA ILE A 158 77.88 -38.90 -37.11
C ILE A 158 76.53 -39.46 -36.67
N ILE A 159 76.12 -39.09 -35.46
CA ILE A 159 74.83 -39.44 -34.86
C ILE A 159 74.04 -38.17 -34.61
N SER A 160 72.74 -38.21 -34.91
CA SER A 160 71.78 -37.14 -34.64
C SER A 160 70.69 -37.63 -33.69
N VAL A 161 70.53 -36.97 -32.55
CA VAL A 161 69.47 -37.25 -31.56
C VAL A 161 68.29 -36.30 -31.76
N SER A 162 67.07 -36.82 -31.81
CA SER A 162 65.83 -36.05 -31.97
C SER A 162 64.96 -36.08 -30.71
N SER A 163 64.09 -35.10 -30.50
CA SER A 163 63.05 -35.17 -29.46
C SER A 163 61.81 -35.91 -29.97
N LEU A 164 61.22 -36.76 -29.13
CA LEU A 164 59.97 -37.48 -29.45
C LEU A 164 58.79 -36.54 -29.17
N ASN A 165 58.16 -35.92 -30.18
CA ASN A 165 57.03 -35.01 -29.97
C ASN A 165 55.68 -35.73 -30.15
N ILE A 166 54.80 -35.65 -29.14
CA ILE A 166 53.44 -36.21 -29.20
C ILE A 166 52.48 -35.10 -29.65
N THR A 167 51.70 -35.39 -30.68
CA THR A 167 50.59 -34.54 -31.14
C THR A 167 49.28 -35.25 -30.83
N SER A 168 48.43 -34.63 -30.03
CA SER A 168 47.06 -35.09 -29.78
C SER A 168 46.10 -34.52 -30.83
N ASN A 169 45.08 -35.31 -31.22
CA ASN A 169 44.02 -34.82 -32.10
C ASN A 169 43.16 -33.74 -31.40
N LEU A 170 42.92 -33.89 -30.10
CA LEU A 170 42.13 -32.97 -29.29
C LEU A 170 42.82 -32.73 -27.94
N ASN A 171 42.76 -31.50 -27.43
CA ASN A 171 43.30 -31.15 -26.11
C ASN A 171 42.21 -31.10 -25.03
N ASN A 172 41.02 -30.58 -25.38
CA ASN A 172 39.84 -30.53 -24.53
C ASN A 172 38.61 -30.98 -25.35
N ILE A 173 37.77 -31.85 -24.79
CA ILE A 173 36.54 -32.34 -25.42
C ILE A 173 35.39 -32.33 -24.42
N SER A 174 34.19 -31.96 -24.87
CA SER A 174 32.94 -32.11 -24.11
C SER A 174 32.09 -33.24 -24.70
N VAL A 175 31.53 -34.09 -23.83
CA VAL A 175 30.71 -35.25 -24.22
C VAL A 175 29.34 -35.15 -23.56
N THR A 176 28.28 -35.14 -24.36
CA THR A 176 26.88 -35.13 -23.89
C THR A 176 26.33 -36.55 -23.73
N CYS A 177 25.96 -36.94 -22.51
CA CYS A 177 25.64 -38.34 -22.22
C CYS A 177 24.19 -38.78 -22.61
N ASN A 178 23.33 -37.89 -23.12
CA ASN A 178 21.92 -38.23 -23.45
C ASN A 178 21.37 -37.66 -24.78
N SER A 179 22.19 -37.21 -25.74
CA SER A 179 21.63 -36.68 -26.98
C SER A 179 20.89 -37.77 -27.78
N GLN A 180 19.68 -37.44 -28.22
CA GLN A 180 18.86 -38.29 -29.09
C GLN A 180 19.08 -37.98 -30.58
N GLU A 181 19.94 -36.98 -30.87
CA GLU A 181 20.37 -36.63 -32.22
C GLU A 181 21.35 -37.68 -32.76
N THR A 182 20.81 -38.52 -33.63
CA THR A 182 21.50 -39.36 -34.61
C THR A 182 22.47 -40.41 -34.06
N GLY A 183 21.97 -41.62 -33.85
CA GLY A 183 22.69 -42.85 -34.22
C GLY A 183 24.01 -43.15 -33.49
N MET A 184 24.16 -42.76 -32.23
CA MET A 184 25.20 -43.32 -31.37
C MET A 184 24.70 -44.60 -30.68
N THR A 185 24.71 -45.70 -31.42
CA THR A 185 24.81 -47.04 -30.82
C THR A 185 26.14 -47.15 -30.07
N GLU A 186 26.31 -48.20 -29.25
CA GLU A 186 27.52 -48.57 -28.45
C GLU A 186 28.88 -48.56 -29.21
N SER A 187 28.91 -48.13 -30.47
CA SER A 187 30.01 -48.13 -31.42
C SER A 187 30.59 -46.75 -31.80
N ASN A 188 30.02 -45.61 -31.37
CA ASN A 188 30.40 -44.27 -31.89
C ASN A 188 30.83 -43.22 -30.83
N GLY A 189 31.50 -43.63 -29.75
CA GLY A 189 32.11 -42.65 -28.84
C GLY A 189 33.32 -41.91 -29.43
N PRO A 190 33.67 -40.72 -28.89
CA PRO A 190 34.78 -39.92 -29.39
C PRO A 190 36.12 -40.65 -29.27
N LEU A 191 36.94 -40.52 -30.32
CA LEU A 191 38.26 -41.14 -30.43
C LEU A 191 39.32 -40.15 -29.94
N LEU A 192 40.00 -40.48 -28.84
CA LEU A 192 41.19 -39.77 -28.40
C LEU A 192 42.40 -40.40 -29.08
N SER A 193 43.31 -39.62 -29.64
CA SER A 193 44.54 -40.17 -30.23
C SER A 193 45.75 -39.32 -29.90
N CYS A 194 46.87 -40.00 -29.68
CA CYS A 194 48.19 -39.42 -29.51
C CYS A 194 49.14 -40.03 -30.52
N CYS A 195 49.60 -39.19 -31.43
CA CYS A 195 50.39 -39.57 -32.60
C CYS A 195 51.77 -38.93 -32.55
N ILE A 196 52.73 -39.59 -33.17
CA ILE A 196 54.03 -39.01 -33.49
C ILE A 196 54.11 -38.73 -35.00
N ASP A 197 54.95 -37.78 -35.38
CA ASP A 197 55.13 -37.29 -36.76
C ASP A 197 55.85 -38.29 -37.68
N ARG A 198 56.38 -39.39 -37.13
CA ARG A 198 57.18 -40.39 -37.83
C ARG A 198 56.75 -41.80 -37.48
N HIS A 199 56.93 -42.73 -38.41
CA HIS A 199 56.62 -44.14 -38.21
C HIS A 199 57.76 -44.87 -37.49
N LEU A 200 57.46 -45.57 -36.38
CA LEU A 200 58.44 -46.31 -35.58
C LEU A 200 57.93 -47.72 -35.28
N SER A 201 58.61 -48.72 -35.84
CA SER A 201 58.20 -50.14 -35.76
C SER A 201 58.27 -50.76 -34.36
N SER A 202 58.92 -50.10 -33.39
CA SER A 202 59.04 -50.56 -32.00
C SER A 202 58.41 -49.59 -30.99
N LEU A 203 57.43 -48.79 -31.41
CA LEU A 203 56.70 -47.89 -30.50
C LEU A 203 55.65 -48.68 -29.72
N THR A 204 55.50 -48.41 -28.43
CA THR A 204 54.42 -48.92 -27.57
C THR A 204 53.69 -47.76 -26.93
N GLY A 205 52.38 -47.88 -26.73
CA GLY A 205 51.56 -46.80 -26.17
C GLY A 205 50.57 -47.28 -25.12
N ASP A 206 50.58 -46.60 -23.97
CA ASP A 206 49.69 -46.87 -22.83
C ASP A 206 48.82 -45.64 -22.49
N TRP A 207 47.69 -45.87 -21.82
CA TRP A 207 46.77 -44.83 -21.38
C TRP A 207 46.52 -44.91 -19.87
N LYS A 208 46.59 -43.75 -19.21
CA LYS A 208 46.27 -43.59 -17.78
C LYS A 208 45.09 -42.63 -17.63
N VAL A 209 44.06 -43.05 -16.89
CA VAL A 209 42.82 -42.28 -16.69
C VAL A 209 42.73 -41.83 -15.25
N ILE A 210 42.50 -40.54 -15.02
CA ILE A 210 42.38 -39.95 -13.68
C ILE A 210 41.17 -39.01 -13.66
N GLY A 211 40.14 -39.36 -12.91
CA GLY A 211 38.92 -38.56 -12.73
C GLY A 211 37.83 -39.31 -12.00
N GLU A 212 36.77 -38.60 -11.63
CA GLU A 212 35.63 -39.13 -10.86
C GLU A 212 34.74 -40.07 -11.71
N ILE A 213 34.66 -39.82 -13.02
CA ILE A 213 33.95 -40.66 -13.99
C ILE A 213 34.97 -41.39 -14.87
N THR A 214 35.16 -42.67 -14.62
CA THR A 214 36.05 -43.54 -15.41
C THR A 214 35.25 -44.37 -16.40
N MET A 215 35.20 -43.92 -17.66
CA MET A 215 34.59 -44.69 -18.75
C MET A 215 35.61 -45.68 -19.30
N THR A 216 35.22 -46.95 -19.43
CA THR A 216 36.06 -47.98 -20.06
C THR A 216 36.11 -47.73 -21.57
N GLY A 217 37.28 -47.54 -22.15
CA GLY A 217 37.46 -47.45 -23.59
C GLY A 217 38.18 -48.65 -24.19
N PHE A 218 38.08 -48.80 -25.51
CA PHE A 218 38.90 -49.73 -26.27
C PHE A 218 40.17 -49.02 -26.70
N THR A 219 41.32 -49.59 -26.36
CA THR A 219 42.62 -49.13 -26.84
C THR A 219 42.96 -49.80 -28.17
N SER A 220 43.27 -49.01 -29.19
CA SER A 220 43.86 -49.48 -30.44
C SER A 220 45.24 -48.83 -30.60
N PHE A 221 46.17 -49.59 -31.17
CA PHE A 221 47.50 -49.11 -31.47
C PHE A 221 47.75 -49.24 -32.97
N SER A 222 48.08 -48.11 -33.62
CA SER A 222 48.55 -48.06 -35.01
C SER A 222 50.05 -47.77 -35.02
N GLU A 223 50.72 -47.97 -36.16
CA GLU A 223 52.19 -47.95 -36.24
C GLU A 223 52.85 -46.62 -35.82
N ASN A 224 52.09 -45.52 -35.69
CA ASN A 224 52.55 -44.22 -35.22
C ASN A 224 51.62 -43.53 -34.19
N CYS A 225 50.52 -44.17 -33.78
CA CYS A 225 49.56 -43.58 -32.84
C CYS A 225 49.01 -44.58 -31.83
N THR A 226 48.77 -44.12 -30.62
CA THR A 226 47.89 -44.81 -29.67
C THR A 226 46.52 -44.11 -29.66
N GLU A 227 45.47 -44.90 -29.74
CA GLU A 227 44.08 -44.45 -29.82
C GLU A 227 43.27 -45.03 -28.66
N TYR A 228 42.41 -44.20 -28.07
CA TYR A 228 41.51 -44.56 -26.99
C TYR A 228 40.09 -44.17 -27.38
N LYS A 229 39.27 -45.19 -27.70
CA LYS A 229 37.87 -44.98 -28.06
C LYS A 229 37.00 -45.06 -26.81
N LEU A 230 36.40 -43.94 -26.43
CA LEU A 230 35.56 -43.83 -25.24
C LEU A 230 34.26 -44.62 -25.44
N ASN A 231 33.89 -45.50 -24.50
CA ASN A 231 32.56 -46.11 -24.48
C ASN A 231 31.64 -45.30 -23.56
N VAL A 232 30.68 -44.58 -24.13
CA VAL A 232 29.81 -43.68 -23.38
C VAL A 232 28.61 -44.47 -22.85
N ASN A 233 28.60 -44.78 -21.56
CA ASN A 233 27.48 -45.46 -20.91
C ASN A 233 26.60 -44.46 -20.15
N LYS A 234 25.30 -44.45 -20.47
CA LYS A 234 24.28 -43.59 -19.86
C LYS A 234 24.16 -43.76 -18.34
N SER A 235 24.45 -44.95 -17.79
CA SER A 235 24.32 -45.20 -16.34
C SER A 235 25.44 -44.60 -15.49
N LEU A 236 26.56 -44.18 -16.09
CA LEU A 236 27.73 -43.65 -15.38
C LEU A 236 27.78 -42.12 -15.33
N CYS A 237 27.00 -41.43 -16.17
CA CYS A 237 26.78 -39.98 -16.10
C CYS A 237 25.44 -39.68 -15.42
N GLU A 238 25.38 -39.62 -14.09
CA GLU A 238 24.16 -39.12 -13.42
C GLU A 238 24.04 -37.59 -13.55
N PRO A 239 22.82 -37.01 -13.54
CA PRO A 239 22.62 -35.55 -13.60
C PRO A 239 23.42 -34.78 -12.55
N GLU A 240 23.62 -35.37 -11.36
CA GLU A 240 24.34 -34.78 -10.24
C GLU A 240 25.85 -34.61 -10.49
N LYS A 241 26.41 -35.29 -11.49
CA LYS A 241 27.85 -35.29 -11.82
C LYS A 241 28.16 -34.58 -13.15
N SER A 242 27.20 -33.85 -13.70
CA SER A 242 27.37 -33.04 -14.92
C SER A 242 28.40 -31.91 -14.68
N GLY A 243 29.32 -31.72 -15.63
CA GLY A 243 30.44 -30.76 -15.53
C GLY A 243 31.74 -31.36 -14.99
N THR A 244 31.76 -32.63 -14.60
CA THR A 244 32.99 -33.31 -14.14
C THR A 244 34.00 -33.46 -15.27
N VAL A 245 35.28 -33.24 -14.94
CA VAL A 245 36.41 -33.35 -15.87
C VAL A 245 37.22 -34.60 -15.52
N THR A 246 37.47 -35.44 -16.53
CA THR A 246 38.37 -36.60 -16.41
C THR A 246 39.54 -36.43 -17.35
N THR A 247 40.75 -36.61 -16.82
CA THR A 247 41.99 -36.44 -17.56
C THR A 247 42.46 -37.80 -18.07
N TYR A 248 42.63 -37.91 -19.38
CA TYR A 248 43.19 -39.07 -20.08
C TYR A 248 44.62 -38.74 -20.50
N THR A 249 45.60 -39.44 -19.92
CA THR A 249 47.01 -39.27 -20.24
C THR A 249 47.45 -40.41 -21.15
N CYS A 250 47.81 -40.09 -22.39
CA CYS A 250 48.48 -41.04 -23.28
C CYS A 250 49.98 -40.98 -23.05
N GLU A 251 50.64 -42.13 -23.17
CA GLU A 251 52.06 -42.24 -22.98
C GLU A 251 52.66 -43.15 -24.05
N LEU A 252 53.66 -42.64 -24.77
CA LEU A 252 54.34 -43.35 -25.84
C LEU A 252 55.78 -43.63 -25.40
N GLN A 253 56.21 -44.88 -25.63
CA GLN A 253 57.55 -45.36 -25.32
C GLN A 253 58.17 -46.01 -26.56
N THR A 254 59.44 -45.70 -26.84
CA THR A 254 60.21 -46.40 -27.86
C THR A 254 60.74 -47.72 -27.30
N GLY A 255 60.92 -48.73 -28.15
CA GLY A 255 61.55 -50.01 -27.80
C GLY A 255 63.00 -49.92 -27.31
N HIS A 256 63.56 -48.71 -27.25
CA HIS A 256 64.93 -48.43 -26.82
C HIS A 256 65.05 -47.49 -25.60
N GLY A 257 63.92 -47.04 -25.02
CA GLY A 257 63.88 -46.43 -23.68
C GLY A 257 63.33 -45.00 -23.58
N ALA A 258 63.22 -44.25 -24.68
CA ALA A 258 62.61 -42.92 -24.69
C ALA A 258 61.10 -42.99 -24.36
N ARG A 259 60.62 -42.12 -23.47
CA ARG A 259 59.21 -42.09 -23.01
C ARG A 259 58.69 -40.66 -22.94
N ARG A 260 57.46 -40.43 -23.41
CA ARG A 260 56.78 -39.14 -23.28
C ARG A 260 55.28 -39.31 -23.09
N SER A 261 54.66 -38.38 -22.37
CA SER A 261 53.22 -38.39 -22.08
C SER A 261 52.53 -37.08 -22.46
N GLN A 262 51.26 -37.14 -22.82
CA GLN A 262 50.39 -35.98 -23.11
C GLN A 262 49.02 -36.15 -22.44
N ASN A 263 48.50 -35.07 -21.84
CA ASN A 263 47.20 -35.07 -21.16
C ASN A 263 46.09 -34.52 -22.07
N ILE A 264 44.92 -35.15 -22.03
CA ILE A 264 43.68 -34.74 -22.72
C ILE A 264 42.55 -34.64 -21.69
N SER A 265 41.83 -33.52 -21.67
CA SER A 265 40.73 -33.30 -20.72
C SER A 265 39.38 -33.58 -21.37
N VAL A 266 38.57 -34.43 -20.73
CA VAL A 266 37.20 -34.78 -21.17
C VAL A 266 36.20 -34.27 -20.14
N THR A 267 35.30 -33.38 -20.54
CA THR A 267 34.22 -32.85 -19.70
C THR A 267 32.90 -33.55 -20.03
N TYR A 268 32.23 -34.15 -19.05
CA TYR A 268 30.94 -34.82 -19.26
C TYR A 268 29.79 -33.87 -18.96
N LEU A 269 28.83 -33.76 -19.88
CA LEU A 269 27.65 -32.91 -19.78
C LEU A 269 26.38 -33.75 -19.88
N TRP A 270 25.37 -33.44 -19.08
CA TRP A 270 24.02 -33.99 -19.23
C TRP A 270 23.13 -32.95 -19.95
N ALA A 271 22.38 -33.32 -20.99
CA ALA A 271 21.43 -32.39 -21.60
C ALA A 271 20.12 -32.43 -20.79
N ALA A 272 19.82 -31.38 -20.03
CA ALA A 272 18.54 -31.31 -19.33
C ALA A 272 17.39 -31.21 -20.34
N SER A 273 16.23 -31.76 -19.96
CA SER A 273 14.98 -31.61 -20.68
C SER A 273 14.06 -30.67 -19.90
N VAL A 274 13.63 -29.60 -20.55
CA VAL A 274 12.57 -28.72 -20.04
C VAL A 274 11.31 -29.04 -20.83
N THR A 275 10.20 -29.22 -20.13
CA THR A 275 8.89 -29.46 -20.77
C THR A 275 7.87 -28.46 -20.25
N ILE A 276 7.00 -27.98 -21.13
CA ILE A 276 5.81 -27.20 -20.75
C ILE A 276 4.60 -28.11 -20.95
N SER A 277 3.81 -28.24 -19.90
CA SER A 277 2.51 -28.90 -19.91
C SER A 277 1.44 -27.86 -19.57
N SER A 278 0.27 -27.97 -20.20
CA SER A 278 -0.89 -27.14 -19.87
C SER A 278 -1.97 -28.00 -19.25
N SER A 279 -2.59 -27.53 -18.16
CA SER A 279 -3.78 -28.18 -17.61
C SER A 279 -5.07 -27.79 -18.35
N THR A 280 -5.00 -26.80 -19.24
CA THR A 280 -6.10 -26.25 -20.04
C THR A 280 -5.82 -26.42 -21.54
N SER A 281 -6.85 -26.35 -22.39
CA SER A 281 -6.68 -26.38 -23.86
C SER A 281 -5.75 -25.27 -24.35
N SER A 282 -5.05 -25.48 -25.47
CA SER A 282 -4.18 -24.47 -26.11
C SER A 282 -4.96 -23.26 -26.64
N THR A 283 -6.27 -23.39 -26.80
CA THR A 283 -7.20 -22.30 -27.13
C THR A 283 -8.00 -21.90 -25.91
N VAL A 284 -7.99 -20.62 -25.55
CA VAL A 284 -8.71 -20.06 -24.40
C VAL A 284 -9.47 -18.80 -24.81
N SER A 285 -10.58 -18.49 -24.14
CA SER A 285 -11.32 -17.25 -24.41
C SER A 285 -10.79 -16.10 -23.55
N GLU A 286 -10.89 -14.85 -24.02
CA GLU A 286 -10.70 -13.69 -23.15
C GLU A 286 -11.64 -13.79 -21.94
N GLY A 287 -11.09 -13.55 -20.76
CA GLY A 287 -11.78 -13.73 -19.48
C GLY A 287 -11.65 -15.11 -18.82
N ASP A 288 -11.24 -16.14 -19.56
CA ASP A 288 -10.91 -17.44 -18.97
C ASP A 288 -9.58 -17.39 -18.22
N SER A 289 -9.28 -18.44 -17.45
CA SER A 289 -7.97 -18.65 -16.84
C SER A 289 -7.26 -19.83 -17.50
N PHE A 290 -5.93 -19.77 -17.55
CA PHE A 290 -5.10 -20.89 -17.97
C PHE A 290 -3.91 -21.08 -17.04
N LYS A 291 -3.38 -22.31 -17.03
CA LYS A 291 -2.22 -22.65 -16.23
C LYS A 291 -1.22 -23.47 -17.03
N LEU A 292 -0.01 -22.95 -17.12
CA LEU A 292 1.15 -23.59 -17.73
C LEU A 292 2.11 -24.04 -16.63
N LYS A 293 2.51 -25.30 -16.68
CA LYS A 293 3.50 -25.89 -15.79
C LYS A 293 4.74 -26.21 -16.59
N CYS A 294 5.84 -25.57 -16.25
CA CYS A 294 7.17 -25.82 -16.80
C CYS A 294 7.99 -26.63 -15.80
N GLU A 295 8.55 -27.76 -16.26
CA GLU A 295 9.26 -28.72 -15.42
C GLU A 295 10.60 -29.07 -16.05
N SER A 296 11.65 -29.13 -15.22
CA SER A 296 12.99 -29.54 -15.63
C SER A 296 13.44 -30.78 -14.86
N ASP A 297 14.16 -31.67 -15.53
CA ASP A 297 14.75 -32.89 -14.97
C ASP A 297 16.06 -32.64 -14.18
N MET A 298 16.62 -31.42 -14.24
CA MET A 298 17.82 -31.03 -13.51
C MET A 298 17.54 -30.21 -12.25
N ARG A 299 18.00 -30.72 -11.10
CA ARG A 299 17.99 -30.00 -9.81
C ARG A 299 19.05 -28.88 -9.80
N ASN A 300 18.87 -27.85 -8.96
CA ASN A 300 19.80 -26.72 -8.76
C ASN A 300 19.88 -25.68 -9.89
N TYR A 301 18.74 -25.16 -10.35
CA TYR A 301 18.70 -23.98 -11.21
C TYR A 301 18.88 -22.67 -10.42
N TYR A 302 19.48 -21.64 -11.04
CA TYR A 302 19.66 -20.32 -10.44
C TYR A 302 18.39 -19.47 -10.56
N SER A 303 17.82 -19.42 -11.76
CA SER A 303 16.61 -18.67 -12.06
C SER A 303 15.76 -19.37 -13.13
N VAL A 304 14.48 -19.02 -13.16
CA VAL A 304 13.54 -19.45 -14.20
C VAL A 304 12.81 -18.21 -14.70
N SER A 305 12.68 -18.07 -16.01
CA SER A 305 12.03 -16.93 -16.64
C SER A 305 10.98 -17.37 -17.65
N TRP A 306 9.91 -16.58 -17.77
CA TRP A 306 8.84 -16.77 -18.74
C TRP A 306 8.85 -15.60 -19.72
N LYS A 307 8.74 -15.90 -21.01
CA LYS A 307 8.62 -14.91 -22.09
C LYS A 307 7.44 -15.28 -22.98
N ILE A 308 6.75 -14.29 -23.53
CA ILE A 308 5.71 -14.47 -24.54
C ILE A 308 6.22 -13.87 -25.84
N GLN A 309 6.24 -14.67 -26.90
CA GLN A 309 6.53 -14.24 -28.25
C GLN A 309 5.23 -14.09 -29.04
N SER A 310 4.94 -12.86 -29.48
CA SER A 310 3.81 -12.53 -30.35
C SER A 310 4.35 -11.88 -31.62
N GLY A 311 4.43 -12.65 -32.72
CA GLY A 311 5.16 -12.26 -33.93
C GLY A 311 6.67 -12.06 -33.66
N ASN A 312 7.19 -10.86 -33.94
CA ASN A 312 8.59 -10.48 -33.67
C ASN A 312 8.81 -9.89 -32.27
N ASN A 313 7.75 -9.61 -31.52
CA ASN A 313 7.86 -8.99 -30.20
C ASN A 313 7.94 -10.07 -29.12
N ILE A 314 9.04 -10.07 -28.37
CA ILE A 314 9.24 -10.93 -27.20
C ILE A 314 9.09 -10.07 -25.95
N LYS A 315 8.12 -10.40 -25.11
CA LYS A 315 7.88 -9.72 -23.83
C LYS A 315 8.21 -10.68 -22.70
N THR A 316 8.97 -10.23 -21.71
CA THR A 316 9.12 -10.97 -20.44
C THR A 316 7.82 -10.91 -19.66
N VAL A 317 7.39 -12.04 -19.11
CA VAL A 317 6.24 -12.10 -18.20
C VAL A 317 6.75 -11.80 -16.80
N ASP A 318 6.33 -10.67 -16.25
CA ASP A 318 6.73 -10.20 -14.92
C ASP A 318 5.50 -9.78 -14.14
N CYS A 319 4.78 -10.78 -13.63
CA CYS A 319 3.69 -10.58 -12.68
C CYS A 319 3.96 -11.37 -11.40
N GLY A 320 4.16 -10.65 -10.30
CA GLY A 320 4.53 -11.23 -9.00
C GLY A 320 3.52 -12.23 -8.43
N THR A 321 2.28 -12.23 -8.90
CA THR A 321 1.20 -13.13 -8.47
C THR A 321 1.00 -14.33 -9.41
N CYS A 322 1.42 -14.23 -10.67
CA CYS A 322 1.10 -15.20 -11.71
C CYS A 322 2.13 -16.35 -11.79
N ILE A 323 3.39 -16.10 -11.40
CA ILE A 323 4.47 -17.09 -11.46
C ILE A 323 4.73 -17.65 -10.06
N LYS A 324 4.65 -18.98 -9.93
CA LYS A 324 5.00 -19.71 -8.71
C LYS A 324 6.15 -20.67 -8.99
N ASN A 325 7.28 -20.42 -8.36
CA ASN A 325 8.48 -21.24 -8.50
C ASN A 325 8.62 -22.19 -7.32
N ASN A 326 8.74 -23.48 -7.59
CA ASN A 326 8.99 -24.50 -6.57
C ASN A 326 10.37 -25.12 -6.78
N LYS A 327 11.32 -24.75 -5.90
CA LYS A 327 12.69 -25.27 -5.93
C LYS A 327 12.77 -26.78 -5.60
N SER A 328 11.81 -27.32 -4.84
CA SER A 328 11.83 -28.73 -4.42
C SER A 328 11.46 -29.68 -5.55
N THR A 329 10.49 -29.29 -6.39
CA THR A 329 10.02 -30.09 -7.53
C THR A 329 10.64 -29.64 -8.85
N VAL A 330 11.48 -28.59 -8.87
CA VAL A 330 12.07 -28.01 -10.09
C VAL A 330 10.99 -27.62 -11.11
N THR A 331 9.89 -27.06 -10.60
CA THR A 331 8.74 -26.64 -11.42
C THR A 331 8.52 -25.15 -11.30
N SER A 332 8.25 -24.49 -12.42
CA SER A 332 7.71 -23.14 -12.48
C SER A 332 6.30 -23.19 -13.04
N GLU A 333 5.35 -22.56 -12.36
CA GLU A 333 3.95 -22.56 -12.73
C GLU A 333 3.50 -21.14 -13.04
N LEU A 334 3.04 -20.91 -14.27
CA LEU A 334 2.45 -19.66 -14.72
C LEU A 334 0.93 -19.81 -14.75
N THR A 335 0.24 -19.05 -13.91
CA THR A 335 -1.22 -18.98 -13.85
C THR A 335 -1.68 -17.59 -14.25
N ALA A 336 -2.44 -17.49 -15.34
CA ALA A 336 -3.07 -16.25 -15.76
C ALA A 336 -4.58 -16.35 -15.50
N GLU A 337 -5.12 -15.43 -14.72
CA GLU A 337 -6.55 -15.31 -14.44
C GLU A 337 -7.14 -14.15 -15.25
N ASN A 338 -8.35 -14.31 -15.80
CA ASN A 338 -9.05 -13.28 -16.56
C ASN A 338 -8.22 -12.74 -17.74
N VAL A 339 -7.83 -13.66 -18.62
CA VAL A 339 -6.84 -13.47 -19.69
C VAL A 339 -7.30 -12.41 -20.69
N THR A 340 -6.41 -11.51 -21.08
CA THR A 340 -6.63 -10.51 -22.16
C THR A 340 -5.95 -10.93 -23.47
N LYS A 341 -6.22 -10.21 -24.56
CA LYS A 341 -5.57 -10.43 -25.86
C LYS A 341 -4.03 -10.36 -25.81
N ASP A 342 -3.46 -9.63 -24.86
CA ASP A 342 -2.00 -9.50 -24.69
C ASP A 342 -1.30 -10.79 -24.28
N TRP A 343 -2.05 -11.77 -23.77
CA TRP A 343 -1.56 -13.11 -23.44
C TRP A 343 -1.56 -14.06 -24.65
N ASN A 344 -1.98 -13.60 -25.83
CA ASN A 344 -1.89 -14.40 -27.05
C ASN A 344 -0.43 -14.47 -27.54
N GLY A 345 0.12 -15.68 -27.62
CA GLY A 345 1.45 -15.89 -28.15
C GLY A 345 2.07 -17.24 -27.79
N THR A 346 3.34 -17.38 -28.14
CA THR A 346 4.16 -18.54 -27.81
C THR A 346 4.94 -18.27 -26.53
N TYR A 347 4.60 -19.01 -25.47
CA TYR A 347 5.26 -18.96 -24.18
C TYR A 347 6.57 -19.71 -24.25
N ILE A 348 7.62 -19.10 -23.75
CA ILE A 348 8.97 -19.66 -23.68
C ILE A 348 9.34 -19.65 -22.20
N CYS A 349 9.49 -20.82 -21.62
CA CYS A 349 9.99 -21.00 -20.26
C CYS A 349 11.48 -21.35 -20.35
N THR A 350 12.34 -20.56 -19.70
CA THR A 350 13.79 -20.77 -19.68
C THR A 350 14.28 -21.01 -18.27
N PHE A 351 14.89 -22.18 -18.02
CA PHE A 351 15.67 -22.43 -16.82
C PHE A 351 17.12 -22.05 -17.06
N SER A 352 17.66 -21.18 -16.20
CA SER A 352 19.06 -20.75 -16.25
C SER A 352 19.86 -21.44 -15.14
N TYR A 353 20.91 -22.14 -15.57
CA TYR A 353 21.93 -22.80 -14.77
C TYR A 353 23.27 -22.06 -14.91
N GLU A 354 24.27 -22.34 -14.07
CA GLU A 354 25.55 -21.57 -14.05
C GLU A 354 26.22 -21.42 -15.42
N HIS A 355 26.07 -22.41 -16.32
CA HIS A 355 26.71 -22.42 -17.64
C HIS A 355 25.76 -22.78 -18.80
N LEU A 356 24.45 -22.84 -18.56
CA LEU A 356 23.50 -23.33 -19.56
C LEU A 356 22.12 -22.70 -19.37
N GLU A 357 21.48 -22.32 -20.47
CA GLU A 357 20.05 -21.96 -20.49
C GLU A 357 19.30 -22.94 -21.37
N ILE A 358 18.28 -23.58 -20.80
CA ILE A 358 17.42 -24.50 -21.55
C ILE A 358 16.02 -23.95 -21.54
N SER A 359 15.39 -23.93 -22.71
CA SER A 359 14.03 -23.45 -22.86
C SER A 359 13.11 -24.46 -23.53
N ALA A 360 11.84 -24.37 -23.19
CA ALA A 360 10.75 -25.05 -23.86
C ALA A 360 9.71 -24.02 -24.27
N ASN A 361 8.92 -24.33 -25.30
CA ASN A 361 7.88 -23.43 -25.78
C ASN A 361 6.50 -24.09 -25.91
N MET A 362 5.46 -23.27 -25.79
CA MET A 362 4.07 -23.68 -25.98
C MET A 362 3.22 -22.49 -26.44
N THR A 363 2.38 -22.67 -27.45
CA THR A 363 1.50 -21.60 -27.95
C THR A 363 0.14 -21.64 -27.29
N VAL A 364 -0.33 -20.47 -26.82
CA VAL A 364 -1.68 -20.26 -26.32
C VAL A 364 -2.37 -19.25 -27.22
N GLU A 365 -3.47 -19.66 -27.82
CA GLU A 365 -4.33 -18.79 -28.64
C GLU A 365 -5.48 -18.25 -27.79
N VAL A 366 -5.55 -16.93 -27.67
CA VAL A 366 -6.64 -16.25 -26.95
C VAL A 366 -7.69 -15.77 -27.95
N ILE A 367 -8.91 -16.28 -27.82
CA ILE A 367 -10.07 -15.92 -28.63
C ILE A 367 -10.82 -14.76 -27.97
N SER A 368 -11.03 -13.68 -28.72
CA SER A 368 -11.70 -12.50 -28.17
C SER A 368 -13.14 -12.78 -27.73
N LEU A 369 -13.54 -12.12 -26.65
CA LEU A 369 -14.89 -12.13 -26.11
C LEU A 369 -15.20 -10.71 -25.61
N PRO A 370 -16.35 -10.11 -25.93
CA PRO A 370 -16.59 -8.74 -25.55
C PRO A 370 -16.67 -8.63 -24.03
N LEU A 371 -15.89 -7.71 -23.44
CA LEU A 371 -15.97 -7.43 -22.01
C LEU A 371 -17.38 -6.96 -21.67
N LYS A 372 -17.93 -7.44 -20.55
CA LYS A 372 -19.30 -7.15 -20.09
C LYS A 372 -19.63 -5.65 -20.09
N GLN A 373 -18.68 -4.82 -19.70
CA GLN A 373 -18.80 -3.35 -19.62
C GLN A 373 -18.69 -2.64 -20.97
N ASN A 374 -18.14 -3.29 -21.99
CA ASN A 374 -18.00 -2.75 -23.34
C ASN A 374 -19.21 -3.08 -24.23
N ILE A 375 -20.19 -3.81 -23.70
CA ILE A 375 -21.46 -4.08 -24.37
C ILE A 375 -22.41 -2.90 -24.08
N LEU A 376 -22.59 -2.05 -25.09
CA LEU A 376 -23.54 -0.95 -25.04
C LEU A 376 -24.95 -1.50 -25.12
N ARG A 377 -25.86 -0.92 -24.33
CA ARG A 377 -27.26 -1.31 -24.28
C ARG A 377 -28.12 -0.08 -24.43
N ASP A 378 -29.09 -0.15 -25.32
CA ASP A 378 -30.10 0.90 -25.46
C ASP A 378 -31.49 0.27 -25.58
N PRO A 379 -32.43 0.56 -24.65
CA PRO A 379 -32.25 1.37 -23.43
C PRO A 379 -31.50 0.63 -22.31
N ILE A 380 -31.01 1.36 -21.28
CA ILE A 380 -30.44 0.73 -20.06
C ILE A 380 -31.55 0.49 -19.03
N GLU A 381 -32.36 1.51 -18.77
CA GLU A 381 -33.59 1.41 -18.00
C GLU A 381 -34.65 2.27 -18.68
N ALA A 382 -35.78 1.68 -19.02
CA ALA A 382 -36.87 2.38 -19.69
C ALA A 382 -38.22 1.81 -19.31
N SER A 383 -39.24 2.65 -19.42
CA SER A 383 -40.61 2.20 -19.29
C SER A 383 -41.21 1.89 -20.66
N ILE A 384 -41.98 0.81 -20.74
CA ILE A 384 -42.55 0.30 -21.99
C ILE A 384 -44.07 0.20 -21.91
N ARG A 385 -44.75 0.43 -23.04
CA ARG A 385 -46.20 0.25 -23.14
C ARG A 385 -46.54 -1.20 -23.40
N CYS A 386 -47.63 -1.66 -22.81
CA CYS A 386 -48.07 -3.02 -23.08
C CYS A 386 -48.59 -3.19 -24.52
N LYS A 387 -48.34 -4.36 -25.13
CA LYS A 387 -48.74 -4.70 -26.52
C LYS A 387 -48.15 -3.79 -27.61
N VAL A 388 -47.17 -2.95 -27.29
CA VAL A 388 -46.43 -2.14 -28.25
C VAL A 388 -45.03 -2.76 -28.42
N PRO A 389 -44.55 -2.95 -29.66
CA PRO A 389 -43.20 -3.44 -29.88
C PRO A 389 -42.16 -2.42 -29.41
N GLN A 390 -41.23 -2.87 -28.57
CA GLN A 390 -40.07 -2.11 -28.12
C GLN A 390 -38.81 -2.66 -28.80
N ALA A 391 -38.03 -1.78 -29.44
CA ALA A 391 -36.72 -2.13 -29.95
C ALA A 391 -35.70 -2.13 -28.80
N LEU A 392 -34.88 -3.18 -28.76
CA LEU A 392 -33.76 -3.35 -27.84
C LEU A 392 -32.48 -3.51 -28.66
N HIS A 393 -31.43 -2.80 -28.26
CA HIS A 393 -30.15 -2.79 -28.96
C HIS A 393 -29.01 -3.18 -28.03
N CYS A 394 -28.11 -4.03 -28.54
CA CYS A 394 -26.81 -4.30 -27.94
C CYS A 394 -25.70 -4.07 -28.95
N CYS A 395 -24.77 -3.17 -28.64
CA CYS A 395 -23.71 -2.79 -29.57
C CYS A 395 -22.33 -3.11 -28.99
N ILE A 396 -21.43 -3.55 -29.86
CA ILE A 396 -20.00 -3.76 -29.56
C ILE A 396 -19.15 -3.06 -30.61
N ASN A 397 -17.88 -2.79 -30.31
CA ASN A 397 -16.95 -2.19 -31.26
C ASN A 397 -16.74 -3.08 -32.49
N ALA A 398 -16.77 -2.49 -33.69
CA ALA A 398 -16.61 -3.16 -34.97
C ALA A 398 -15.17 -3.58 -35.29
N ASN A 399 -14.18 -3.16 -34.48
CA ASN A 399 -12.78 -3.58 -34.57
C ASN A 399 -12.53 -5.03 -34.08
N THR A 400 -13.59 -5.74 -33.71
CA THR A 400 -13.51 -7.16 -33.34
C THR A 400 -13.34 -8.03 -34.59
N MET A 401 -12.33 -8.91 -34.58
CA MET A 401 -12.08 -9.86 -35.68
C MET A 401 -12.93 -11.14 -35.58
N GLU A 402 -13.59 -11.35 -34.44
CA GLU A 402 -14.51 -12.48 -34.20
C GLU A 402 -15.92 -12.16 -34.64
N ASP A 403 -16.60 -13.16 -35.21
CA ASP A 403 -18.03 -13.10 -35.50
C ASP A 403 -18.80 -13.82 -34.39
N TYR A 404 -19.43 -13.04 -33.51
CA TYR A 404 -20.16 -13.57 -32.37
C TYR A 404 -21.56 -14.01 -32.77
N ASP A 405 -22.01 -15.15 -32.25
CA ASP A 405 -23.44 -15.50 -32.26
C ASP A 405 -24.12 -14.79 -31.09
N VAL A 406 -25.15 -13.98 -31.38
CA VAL A 406 -25.76 -13.08 -30.40
C VAL A 406 -27.25 -13.32 -30.29
N MET A 407 -27.70 -13.59 -29.06
CA MET A 407 -29.10 -13.79 -28.72
C MET A 407 -29.57 -12.77 -27.70
N PHE A 408 -30.80 -12.27 -27.85
CA PHE A 408 -31.45 -11.47 -26.82
C PHE A 408 -32.26 -12.40 -25.91
N VAL A 409 -32.09 -12.27 -24.60
CA VAL A 409 -32.88 -13.04 -23.63
C VAL A 409 -33.76 -12.09 -22.84
N VAL A 410 -35.08 -12.28 -22.93
CA VAL A 410 -36.08 -11.52 -22.16
C VAL A 410 -36.89 -12.49 -21.33
N GLN A 411 -36.86 -12.36 -20.00
CA GLN A 411 -37.51 -13.31 -19.08
C GLN A 411 -37.28 -14.80 -19.44
N GLN A 412 -36.02 -15.16 -19.73
CA GLN A 412 -35.61 -16.53 -20.11
C GLN A 412 -36.11 -17.02 -21.49
N LYS A 413 -36.69 -16.15 -22.33
CA LYS A 413 -37.00 -16.46 -23.72
C LYS A 413 -35.94 -15.87 -24.64
N GLU A 414 -35.44 -16.69 -25.55
CA GLU A 414 -34.45 -16.29 -26.55
C GLU A 414 -35.13 -15.70 -27.79
N CYS A 415 -34.68 -14.52 -28.20
CA CYS A 415 -35.12 -13.80 -29.39
C CYS A 415 -33.98 -13.73 -30.39
N ARG A 416 -34.31 -13.95 -31.68
CA ARG A 416 -33.37 -13.79 -32.79
C ARG A 416 -33.01 -12.32 -32.97
N THR A 417 -31.76 -12.08 -33.32
CA THR A 417 -31.20 -10.73 -33.45
C THR A 417 -30.85 -10.44 -34.91
N GLU A 418 -30.98 -9.18 -35.30
CA GLU A 418 -30.48 -8.68 -36.58
C GLU A 418 -29.20 -7.89 -36.34
N LYS A 419 -28.11 -8.29 -37.00
CA LYS A 419 -26.80 -7.60 -36.94
C LYS A 419 -26.78 -6.46 -37.95
N LYS A 420 -26.51 -5.24 -37.49
CA LYS A 420 -26.35 -4.04 -38.32
C LYS A 420 -25.06 -3.32 -37.94
N LYS A 421 -24.29 -2.87 -38.95
CA LYS A 421 -23.13 -2.00 -38.71
C LYS A 421 -23.59 -0.54 -38.66
N GLU A 422 -23.38 0.13 -37.53
CA GLU A 422 -23.71 1.53 -37.31
C GLU A 422 -22.44 2.29 -36.94
N GLY A 423 -21.84 2.99 -37.90
CA GLY A 423 -20.51 3.60 -37.75
C GLY A 423 -19.44 2.56 -37.42
N ASP A 424 -18.75 2.75 -36.30
CA ASP A 424 -17.71 1.86 -35.77
C ASP A 424 -18.25 0.77 -34.84
N PHE A 425 -19.57 0.50 -34.87
CA PHE A 425 -20.20 -0.51 -34.01
C PHE A 425 -20.93 -1.59 -34.80
N PHE A 426 -20.90 -2.82 -34.27
CA PHE A 426 -21.86 -3.86 -34.62
C PHE A 426 -22.98 -3.86 -33.57
N CYS A 427 -24.17 -3.44 -33.99
CA CYS A 427 -25.38 -3.39 -33.18
C CYS A 427 -26.30 -4.55 -33.53
N TYR A 428 -26.66 -5.32 -32.51
CA TYR A 428 -27.62 -6.41 -32.59
C TYR A 428 -28.95 -5.88 -32.08
N THR A 429 -29.98 -5.96 -32.91
CA THR A 429 -31.31 -5.43 -32.58
C THR A 429 -32.31 -6.57 -32.46
N SER A 430 -33.17 -6.49 -31.44
CA SER A 430 -34.32 -7.37 -31.27
C SER A 430 -35.55 -6.55 -30.95
N THR A 431 -36.69 -6.89 -31.54
CA THR A 431 -37.99 -6.28 -31.18
C THR A 431 -38.72 -7.20 -30.19
N TYR A 432 -39.09 -6.65 -29.03
CA TYR A 432 -39.82 -7.38 -28.00
C TYR A 432 -41.21 -6.79 -27.82
N THR A 433 -42.23 -7.63 -27.73
CA THR A 433 -43.60 -7.22 -27.42
C THR A 433 -44.13 -8.04 -26.26
N GLU A 434 -44.42 -7.39 -25.13
CA GLU A 434 -45.07 -8.05 -24.00
C GLU A 434 -46.57 -8.24 -24.29
N LEU A 435 -47.03 -9.49 -24.15
CA LEU A 435 -48.42 -9.89 -24.42
C LEU A 435 -49.24 -9.99 -23.13
N LYS A 436 -48.60 -10.13 -21.96
CA LYS A 436 -49.26 -10.26 -20.64
C LYS A 436 -49.11 -8.96 -19.83
N CYS A 437 -50.21 -8.21 -19.70
CA CYS A 437 -50.25 -6.91 -19.02
C CYS A 437 -50.84 -6.99 -17.60
N ASP A 438 -50.24 -7.76 -16.70
CA ASP A 438 -50.77 -7.95 -15.34
C ASP A 438 -50.00 -7.09 -14.32
N GLY A 439 -50.46 -5.85 -14.13
CA GLY A 439 -49.90 -4.88 -13.17
C GLY A 439 -48.56 -4.23 -13.57
N ASP A 440 -48.10 -3.31 -12.72
CA ASP A 440 -46.77 -2.70 -12.82
C ASP A 440 -45.71 -3.78 -12.49
N ARG A 441 -45.07 -4.33 -13.53
CA ARG A 441 -44.08 -5.40 -13.42
C ARG A 441 -42.76 -4.98 -14.06
N GLU A 442 -41.65 -5.25 -13.37
CA GLU A 442 -40.30 -5.10 -13.90
C GLU A 442 -39.92 -6.35 -14.72
N LEU A 443 -39.50 -6.15 -15.96
CA LEU A 443 -38.98 -7.18 -16.85
C LEU A 443 -37.47 -6.97 -17.00
N THR A 444 -36.72 -8.06 -17.07
CA THR A 444 -35.28 -8.03 -17.32
C THR A 444 -34.97 -8.61 -18.69
N ALA A 445 -34.14 -7.89 -19.44
CA ALA A 445 -33.60 -8.30 -20.72
C ALA A 445 -32.07 -8.21 -20.69
N TYR A 446 -31.37 -9.07 -21.42
CA TYR A 446 -29.92 -8.98 -21.59
C TYR A 446 -29.51 -9.63 -22.91
N CYS A 447 -28.30 -9.31 -23.35
CA CYS A 447 -27.71 -9.87 -24.56
C CYS A 447 -26.69 -10.93 -24.20
N LYS A 448 -26.78 -12.06 -24.90
CA LYS A 448 -25.89 -13.20 -24.77
C LYS A 448 -25.02 -13.26 -26.03
N PHE A 449 -23.73 -13.04 -25.87
CA PHE A 449 -22.73 -13.16 -26.94
C PHE A 449 -22.00 -14.48 -26.78
N ILE A 450 -21.86 -15.23 -27.87
CA ILE A 450 -21.18 -16.52 -27.91
C ILE A 450 -20.05 -16.42 -28.93
N ASN A 451 -18.83 -16.76 -28.53
CA ASN A 451 -17.70 -16.85 -29.46
C ASN A 451 -17.62 -18.22 -30.16
N ARG A 452 -16.70 -18.36 -31.11
CA ARG A 452 -16.49 -19.62 -31.86
C ARG A 452 -16.09 -20.85 -31.02
N VAL A 453 -15.65 -20.65 -29.77
CA VAL A 453 -15.29 -21.73 -28.82
C VAL A 453 -16.49 -22.09 -27.92
N GLY A 454 -17.64 -21.44 -28.11
CA GLY A 454 -18.86 -21.68 -27.33
C GLY A 454 -18.86 -21.03 -25.94
N ARG A 455 -17.95 -20.09 -25.66
CA ARG A 455 -17.95 -19.30 -24.43
C ARG A 455 -18.94 -18.15 -24.53
N GLU A 456 -19.67 -17.94 -23.44
CA GLU A 456 -20.78 -16.99 -23.37
C GLU A 456 -20.43 -15.82 -22.46
N VAL A 457 -20.75 -14.60 -22.88
CA VAL A 457 -20.77 -13.41 -22.03
C VAL A 457 -22.15 -12.76 -22.08
N TYR A 458 -22.65 -12.40 -20.91
CA TYR A 458 -23.93 -11.72 -20.77
C TYR A 458 -23.71 -10.24 -20.51
N SER A 459 -24.44 -9.40 -21.22
CA SER A 459 -24.51 -7.98 -20.91
C SER A 459 -25.08 -7.77 -19.50
N GLU A 460 -24.86 -6.59 -18.93
CA GLU A 460 -25.64 -6.17 -17.77
C GLU A 460 -27.14 -6.14 -18.10
N ASN A 461 -28.01 -6.28 -17.09
CA ASN A 461 -29.46 -6.33 -17.29
C ASN A 461 -30.02 -4.98 -17.76
N ILE A 462 -30.82 -5.02 -18.82
CA ILE A 462 -31.74 -3.96 -19.24
C ILE A 462 -33.01 -4.10 -18.42
N LYS A 463 -33.42 -3.02 -17.76
CA LYS A 463 -34.63 -2.96 -16.94
C LYS A 463 -35.77 -2.33 -17.72
N LEU A 464 -36.88 -3.06 -17.84
CA LEU A 464 -38.06 -2.61 -18.56
C LEU A 464 -39.26 -2.58 -17.61
N ASN A 465 -39.78 -1.38 -17.35
CA ASN A 465 -40.93 -1.19 -16.47
C ASN A 465 -42.22 -1.09 -17.28
N LEU A 466 -43.15 -2.02 -17.07
CA LEU A 466 -44.42 -2.00 -17.78
C LEU A 466 -45.32 -0.87 -17.23
N ILE A 467 -45.84 -0.01 -18.11
CA ILE A 467 -46.75 1.09 -17.72
C ILE A 467 -48.07 1.01 -18.50
N GLU A 468 -49.18 1.26 -17.78
CA GLU A 468 -50.50 1.48 -18.36
C GLU A 468 -50.62 2.87 -19.00
N ASP A 469 -51.30 2.96 -20.16
CA ASP A 469 -51.43 4.20 -20.94
C ASP A 469 -52.02 5.38 -20.14
N SER A 470 -52.88 5.11 -19.15
CA SER A 470 -53.52 6.14 -18.30
C SER A 470 -52.57 6.81 -17.30
N LYS A 471 -51.40 6.22 -17.03
CA LYS A 471 -50.45 6.68 -15.99
C LYS A 471 -49.22 7.42 -16.56
N ILE A 472 -49.12 7.55 -17.89
CA ILE A 472 -47.98 8.21 -18.54
C ILE A 472 -48.03 9.72 -18.29
N SER A 473 -47.00 10.27 -17.64
CA SER A 473 -46.84 11.71 -17.36
C SER A 473 -45.84 12.36 -18.32
N CYS A 474 -44.65 11.77 -18.45
CA CYS A 474 -43.62 12.19 -19.40
C CYS A 474 -43.70 11.33 -20.67
N SER A 475 -43.69 11.97 -21.85
CA SER A 475 -43.69 11.30 -23.15
C SER A 475 -43.04 12.21 -24.20
N ASP A 476 -41.78 11.96 -24.52
CA ASP A 476 -41.01 12.70 -25.54
C ASP A 476 -40.07 11.76 -26.31
N SER A 477 -39.08 12.32 -27.02
CA SER A 477 -38.06 11.54 -27.75
C SER A 477 -37.08 10.77 -26.85
N LEU A 478 -37.03 11.08 -25.55
CA LEU A 478 -36.24 10.32 -24.58
C LEU A 478 -37.00 9.07 -24.14
N GLY A 479 -38.31 9.15 -23.96
CA GLY A 479 -39.13 7.97 -23.67
C GLY A 479 -40.38 8.31 -22.87
N ILE A 480 -41.00 7.28 -22.30
CA ILE A 480 -42.24 7.39 -21.53
C ILE A 480 -41.99 7.07 -20.04
N GLY A 481 -42.76 7.68 -19.14
CA GLY A 481 -42.68 7.43 -17.70
C GLY A 481 -43.79 8.10 -16.89
N LYS A 482 -44.03 7.63 -15.66
CA LYS A 482 -44.88 8.27 -14.65
C LYS A 482 -44.13 9.42 -13.98
N GLU A 483 -44.87 10.29 -13.31
CA GLU A 483 -44.27 11.37 -12.51
C GLU A 483 -43.38 10.77 -11.39
N GLY A 484 -42.14 11.24 -11.29
CA GLY A 484 -41.13 10.70 -10.37
C GLY A 484 -40.39 9.45 -10.88
N ASP A 485 -40.77 8.87 -12.02
CA ASP A 485 -40.00 7.77 -12.62
C ASP A 485 -38.62 8.26 -13.08
N THR A 486 -37.66 7.34 -13.05
CA THR A 486 -36.31 7.56 -13.56
C THR A 486 -36.09 6.83 -14.88
N LEU A 487 -35.42 7.49 -15.82
CA LEU A 487 -35.02 6.94 -17.11
C LEU A 487 -33.51 7.01 -17.21
N MET A 488 -32.86 5.89 -17.53
CA MET A 488 -31.41 5.84 -17.67
C MET A 488 -31.03 5.52 -19.11
N LYS A 489 -30.30 6.44 -19.74
CA LYS A 489 -29.79 6.28 -21.10
C LYS A 489 -28.27 6.23 -21.11
N GLY A 490 -27.71 5.53 -22.10
CA GLY A 490 -26.30 5.63 -22.41
C GLY A 490 -25.94 7.06 -22.81
N CYS A 491 -24.67 7.42 -22.63
CA CYS A 491 -24.13 8.68 -23.10
C CYS A 491 -24.10 8.71 -24.64
N ASN A 492 -25.21 9.11 -25.26
CA ASN A 492 -25.22 9.33 -26.71
C ASN A 492 -24.32 10.53 -27.02
N GLY A 493 -23.29 10.29 -27.80
CA GLY A 493 -22.58 11.34 -28.52
C GLY A 493 -23.58 12.04 -29.42
N SER A 494 -24.08 13.20 -29.01
CA SER A 494 -24.60 14.15 -29.97
C SER A 494 -23.41 14.55 -30.85
N SER A 495 -23.33 13.94 -32.04
CA SER A 495 -22.46 14.37 -33.15
C SER A 495 -20.97 14.51 -32.86
N SER A 496 -20.29 13.45 -32.41
CA SER A 496 -18.82 13.38 -32.53
C SER A 496 -18.41 12.09 -33.24
N ILE A 497 -17.68 12.27 -34.33
CA ILE A 497 -17.21 11.25 -35.27
C ILE A 497 -16.05 10.41 -34.69
N ASP A 498 -15.55 10.72 -33.48
CA ASP A 498 -14.40 10.04 -32.88
C ASP A 498 -14.69 9.59 -31.44
N GLY A 499 -15.04 8.31 -31.26
CA GLY A 499 -14.77 7.56 -30.04
C GLY A 499 -15.90 7.36 -29.00
N PHE A 500 -15.65 6.39 -28.13
CA PHE A 500 -16.55 5.80 -27.14
C PHE A 500 -16.67 6.68 -25.88
N ALA A 501 -17.86 7.24 -25.61
CA ALA A 501 -18.16 7.91 -24.34
C ALA A 501 -18.89 6.93 -23.40
N GLN A 502 -18.17 6.34 -22.44
CA GLN A 502 -18.74 5.45 -21.43
C GLN A 502 -19.50 6.24 -20.36
N GLY A 503 -20.53 5.64 -19.78
CA GLY A 503 -21.34 6.24 -18.71
C GLY A 503 -22.83 6.25 -19.03
N ASN A 504 -23.60 6.90 -18.17
CA ASN A 504 -25.04 7.05 -18.36
C ASN A 504 -25.54 8.43 -17.90
N LYS A 505 -26.68 8.83 -18.45
CA LYS A 505 -27.46 9.98 -17.95
C LYS A 505 -28.73 9.44 -17.32
N THR A 506 -28.95 9.84 -16.07
CA THR A 506 -30.19 9.55 -15.34
C THR A 506 -31.09 10.77 -15.42
N TYR A 507 -32.27 10.57 -15.96
CA TYR A 507 -33.33 11.57 -16.05
C TYR A 507 -34.41 11.24 -15.02
N GLU A 508 -35.04 12.27 -14.46
CA GLU A 508 -36.22 12.16 -13.60
C GLU A 508 -37.40 12.87 -14.25
N CYS A 509 -38.54 12.19 -14.31
CA CYS A 509 -39.77 12.78 -14.83
C CYS A 509 -40.32 13.76 -13.80
N SER A 510 -40.20 15.06 -14.09
CA SER A 510 -40.66 16.14 -13.23
C SER A 510 -41.38 17.21 -14.04
N ASN A 511 -42.61 17.51 -13.67
CA ASN A 511 -43.51 18.44 -14.36
C ASN A 511 -43.77 18.02 -15.81
N LYS A 512 -44.05 16.73 -16.06
CA LYS A 512 -44.31 16.17 -17.41
C LYS A 512 -43.14 16.30 -18.40
N GLN A 513 -41.93 16.60 -17.92
CA GLN A 513 -40.71 16.65 -18.73
C GLN A 513 -39.58 15.85 -18.06
N TRP A 514 -38.73 15.23 -18.86
CA TRP A 514 -37.51 14.59 -18.38
C TRP A 514 -36.45 15.64 -18.05
N LYS A 515 -36.01 15.69 -16.79
CA LYS A 515 -34.90 16.56 -16.34
C LYS A 515 -33.70 15.72 -15.98
N ILE A 516 -32.49 16.19 -16.30
CA ILE A 516 -31.24 15.51 -15.92
C ILE A 516 -31.11 15.56 -14.40
N LYS A 517 -31.05 14.39 -13.77
CA LYS A 517 -30.82 14.20 -12.33
C LYS A 517 -29.35 13.94 -12.03
N LYS A 518 -28.70 13.07 -12.82
CA LYS A 518 -27.28 12.73 -12.71
C LYS A 518 -26.68 12.58 -14.11
N ASP A 519 -25.58 13.28 -14.38
CA ASP A 519 -24.78 13.11 -15.59
C ASP A 519 -23.49 12.36 -15.21
N ALA A 520 -23.44 11.07 -15.53
CA ALA A 520 -22.29 10.22 -15.27
C ALA A 520 -21.51 9.90 -16.57
N CYS A 521 -21.58 10.78 -17.57
CA CYS A 521 -20.87 10.60 -18.82
C CYS A 521 -19.38 10.95 -18.69
N LEU A 522 -18.55 10.02 -19.16
CA LEU A 522 -17.11 10.21 -19.30
C LEU A 522 -16.78 10.85 -20.64
N SER A 523 -15.76 11.70 -20.65
CA SER A 523 -15.16 12.12 -21.92
C SER A 523 -14.45 10.95 -22.58
N VAL A 524 -14.41 10.96 -23.93
CA VAL A 524 -13.79 9.90 -24.73
C VAL A 524 -12.33 9.63 -24.32
N PRO A 525 -11.47 10.66 -24.09
CA PRO A 525 -10.09 10.42 -23.64
C PRO A 525 -10.02 9.68 -22.30
N ILE A 526 -10.83 10.08 -21.32
CA ILE A 526 -10.85 9.45 -19.99
C ILE A 526 -11.43 8.03 -20.05
N SER A 527 -12.44 7.79 -20.88
CA SER A 527 -12.99 6.45 -21.09
C SER A 527 -11.98 5.49 -21.73
N ASN A 528 -11.21 5.98 -22.72
CA ASN A 528 -10.12 5.21 -23.33
C ASN A 528 -9.01 4.89 -22.31
N LEU A 529 -8.66 5.85 -21.45
CA LEU A 529 -7.71 5.64 -20.36
C LEU A 529 -8.21 4.60 -19.36
N LEU A 530 -9.47 4.68 -18.93
CA LEU A 530 -10.05 3.70 -18.01
C LEU A 530 -9.97 2.28 -18.57
N THR A 531 -10.35 2.10 -19.83
CA THR A 531 -10.24 0.80 -20.52
C THR A 531 -8.78 0.34 -20.63
N SER A 532 -7.86 1.26 -20.88
CA SER A 532 -6.43 0.99 -20.98
C SER A 532 -5.83 0.60 -19.63
N ALA A 533 -6.26 1.20 -18.51
CA ALA A 533 -5.86 0.83 -17.16
C ALA A 533 -6.27 -0.60 -16.82
N GLU A 534 -7.52 -0.98 -17.13
CA GLU A 534 -8.02 -2.34 -16.90
C GLU A 534 -7.23 -3.39 -17.69
N SER A 535 -6.85 -3.07 -18.92
CA SER A 535 -5.99 -3.93 -19.73
C SER A 535 -4.56 -3.97 -19.18
N LEU A 536 -4.02 -2.84 -18.73
CA LEU A 536 -2.67 -2.73 -18.18
C LEU A 536 -2.50 -3.59 -16.93
N VAL A 537 -3.41 -3.48 -15.96
CA VAL A 537 -3.36 -4.27 -14.70
C VAL A 537 -3.39 -5.77 -14.99
N LYS A 538 -4.09 -6.19 -16.05
CA LYS A 538 -4.19 -7.59 -16.46
C LYS A 538 -3.14 -8.01 -17.49
N SER A 539 -2.24 -7.11 -17.89
CA SER A 539 -1.23 -7.40 -18.91
C SER A 539 -0.13 -8.34 -18.37
N PRO A 540 0.60 -9.06 -19.23
CA PRO A 540 1.68 -9.95 -18.80
C PRO A 540 2.92 -9.20 -18.27
N ASN A 541 3.02 -7.88 -18.50
CA ASN A 541 4.12 -7.05 -18.01
C ASN A 541 3.59 -5.65 -17.61
N PRO A 542 2.85 -5.55 -16.49
CA PRO A 542 2.24 -4.30 -16.06
C PRO A 542 3.30 -3.31 -15.57
N THR A 543 4.35 -3.78 -14.89
CA THR A 543 5.42 -2.96 -14.31
C THR A 543 6.17 -2.14 -15.36
N ALA A 544 6.53 -2.74 -16.51
CA ALA A 544 7.29 -2.04 -17.55
C ALA A 544 6.45 -1.02 -18.34
N ASN A 545 5.14 -1.25 -18.47
CA ASN A 545 4.23 -0.38 -19.22
C ASN A 545 3.61 0.74 -18.36
N LEU A 546 3.76 0.67 -17.03
CA LEU A 546 3.18 1.63 -16.10
C LEU A 546 3.72 3.07 -16.29
N PRO A 547 5.03 3.33 -16.45
CA PRO A 547 5.54 4.71 -16.58
C PRO A 547 4.97 5.46 -17.77
N THR A 548 4.89 4.82 -18.94
CA THR A 548 4.33 5.41 -20.16
C THR A 548 2.83 5.65 -20.05
N TYR A 549 2.11 4.73 -19.39
CA TYR A 549 0.69 4.91 -19.11
C TYR A 549 0.42 6.09 -18.15
N LEU A 550 1.21 6.23 -17.08
CA LEU A 550 1.08 7.34 -16.13
C LEU A 550 1.38 8.69 -16.77
N GLU A 551 2.32 8.74 -17.72
CA GLU A 551 2.59 9.96 -18.51
C GLU A 551 1.36 10.38 -19.33
N GLU A 552 0.75 9.44 -20.06
CA GLU A 552 -0.46 9.71 -20.84
C GLU A 552 -1.64 10.10 -19.94
N LEU A 553 -1.81 9.41 -18.80
CA LEU A 553 -2.85 9.72 -17.81
C LEU A 553 -2.71 11.15 -17.29
N LYS A 554 -1.50 11.56 -16.91
CA LYS A 554 -1.21 12.93 -16.46
C LYS A 554 -1.59 13.94 -17.55
N ASN A 555 -1.11 13.74 -18.77
CA ASN A 555 -1.29 14.68 -19.88
C ASN A 555 -2.76 14.86 -20.28
N GLN A 556 -3.56 13.79 -20.27
CA GLN A 556 -4.99 13.87 -20.56
C GLN A 556 -5.79 14.45 -19.39
N THR A 557 -5.41 14.11 -18.15
CA THR A 557 -6.04 14.68 -16.95
C THR A 557 -5.91 16.20 -16.93
N GLU A 558 -4.72 16.73 -17.24
CA GLU A 558 -4.46 18.17 -17.31
C GLU A 558 -5.35 18.88 -18.34
N LYS A 559 -5.57 18.26 -19.51
CA LYS A 559 -6.42 18.82 -20.58
C LYS A 559 -7.91 18.83 -20.21
N GLU A 560 -8.38 17.74 -19.61
CA GLU A 560 -9.81 17.50 -19.35
C GLU A 560 -10.32 18.18 -18.07
N LEU A 561 -9.45 18.59 -17.15
CA LEU A 561 -9.83 19.21 -15.87
C LEU A 561 -10.59 20.54 -16.04
N ASN A 562 -10.44 21.24 -17.17
CA ASN A 562 -11.16 22.48 -17.47
C ASN A 562 -12.69 22.28 -17.65
N THR A 563 -13.17 21.04 -17.74
CA THR A 563 -14.60 20.72 -17.91
C THR A 563 -15.29 20.18 -16.64
N SER A 564 -14.55 20.02 -15.53
CA SER A 564 -15.02 19.70 -14.16
C SER A 564 -16.25 18.78 -14.04
N SER A 565 -16.31 17.69 -14.82
CA SER A 565 -17.35 16.67 -14.64
C SER A 565 -17.01 15.75 -13.45
N PRO A 566 -17.90 15.57 -12.47
CA PRO A 566 -17.71 14.60 -11.40
C PRO A 566 -17.43 13.19 -11.89
N ALA A 567 -18.03 12.80 -13.02
CA ALA A 567 -17.80 11.48 -13.62
C ALA A 567 -16.34 11.29 -14.05
N ASN A 568 -15.73 12.29 -14.68
CA ASN A 568 -14.33 12.23 -15.11
C ASN A 568 -13.37 12.11 -13.92
N VAL A 569 -13.59 12.90 -12.86
CA VAL A 569 -12.77 12.83 -11.64
C VAL A 569 -12.91 11.47 -10.96
N GLY A 570 -14.15 10.95 -10.83
CA GLY A 570 -14.38 9.60 -10.29
C GLY A 570 -13.72 8.49 -11.11
N ALA A 571 -13.72 8.60 -12.43
CA ALA A 571 -13.02 7.65 -13.31
C ALA A 571 -11.49 7.72 -13.14
N ILE A 572 -10.90 8.93 -13.03
CA ILE A 572 -9.47 9.09 -12.77
C ILE A 572 -9.07 8.49 -11.42
N VAL A 573 -9.88 8.69 -10.37
CA VAL A 573 -9.66 8.06 -9.06
C VAL A 573 -9.68 6.53 -9.17
N THR A 574 -10.63 5.98 -9.93
CA THR A 574 -10.72 4.54 -10.20
C THR A 574 -9.49 4.03 -10.95
N ILE A 575 -9.01 4.76 -11.96
CA ILE A 575 -7.77 4.45 -12.68
C ILE A 575 -6.58 4.43 -11.71
N LEU A 576 -6.44 5.46 -10.87
CA LEU A 576 -5.36 5.54 -9.89
C LEU A 576 -5.39 4.37 -8.90
N ASP A 577 -6.57 3.95 -8.42
CA ASP A 577 -6.70 2.77 -7.55
C ASP A 577 -6.26 1.48 -8.26
N MET A 578 -6.71 1.29 -9.51
CA MET A 578 -6.32 0.13 -10.31
C MET A 578 -4.80 0.05 -10.51
N VAL A 579 -4.17 1.13 -10.97
CA VAL A 579 -2.73 1.13 -11.29
C VAL A 579 -1.84 1.18 -10.04
N SER A 580 -2.34 1.68 -8.90
CA SER A 580 -1.60 1.70 -7.63
C SER A 580 -1.24 0.31 -7.08
N SER A 581 -1.94 -0.73 -7.54
CA SER A 581 -1.69 -2.12 -7.16
C SER A 581 -0.55 -2.76 -7.96
N ILE A 582 -0.05 -2.09 -9.02
CA ILE A 582 1.06 -2.55 -9.84
C ILE A 582 2.38 -2.15 -9.14
N PRO A 583 3.32 -3.09 -8.93
CA PRO A 583 4.66 -2.75 -8.47
C PRO A 583 5.33 -1.75 -9.40
N ALA A 584 5.96 -0.71 -8.84
CA ALA A 584 6.54 0.37 -9.64
C ALA A 584 7.99 0.63 -9.23
N TYR A 585 8.89 0.75 -10.19
CA TYR A 585 10.25 1.23 -9.90
C TYR A 585 10.20 2.72 -9.53
N ALA A 586 10.90 3.09 -8.46
CA ALA A 586 10.95 4.45 -7.90
C ALA A 586 11.81 5.40 -8.75
N GLU A 587 11.53 5.47 -10.05
CA GLU A 587 12.07 6.46 -10.95
C GLU A 587 11.33 7.79 -10.77
N GLU A 588 12.07 8.90 -10.79
CA GLU A 588 11.53 10.24 -10.65
C GLU A 588 10.35 10.56 -11.59
N PRO A 589 10.39 10.28 -12.91
CA PRO A 589 9.25 10.55 -13.81
C PRO A 589 8.00 9.74 -13.46
N THR A 590 8.15 8.47 -13.04
CA THR A 590 7.03 7.61 -12.65
C THR A 590 6.30 8.17 -11.44
N ILE A 591 7.05 8.57 -10.41
CA ILE A 591 6.48 9.18 -9.20
C ILE A 591 5.89 10.56 -9.52
N GLN A 592 6.58 11.38 -10.32
CA GLN A 592 6.10 12.70 -10.72
C GLN A 592 4.78 12.62 -11.49
N ASN A 593 4.66 11.70 -12.46
CA ASN A 593 3.44 11.57 -13.26
C ASN A 593 2.24 11.11 -12.42
N PHE A 594 2.45 10.16 -11.51
CA PHE A 594 1.42 9.72 -10.57
C PHE A 594 0.98 10.87 -9.64
N LEU A 595 1.93 11.51 -8.95
CA LEU A 595 1.61 12.59 -8.00
C LEU A 595 1.02 13.83 -8.69
N SER A 596 1.46 14.17 -9.91
CA SER A 596 0.89 15.30 -10.67
C SER A 596 -0.57 15.04 -11.04
N THR A 597 -0.92 13.79 -11.39
CA THR A 597 -2.31 13.41 -11.67
C THR A 597 -3.19 13.61 -10.43
N VAL A 598 -2.68 13.22 -9.25
CA VAL A 598 -3.36 13.46 -7.96
C VAL A 598 -3.47 14.96 -7.69
N ASP A 599 -2.38 15.72 -7.89
CA ASP A 599 -2.32 17.18 -7.70
C ASP A 599 -3.41 17.91 -8.48
N PHE A 600 -3.63 17.52 -9.74
CA PHE A 600 -4.65 18.12 -10.60
C PHE A 600 -6.07 17.88 -10.05
N ILE A 601 -6.39 16.67 -9.58
CA ILE A 601 -7.75 16.34 -9.14
C ILE A 601 -8.07 16.76 -7.70
N VAL A 602 -7.07 17.07 -6.88
CA VAL A 602 -7.27 17.59 -5.50
C VAL A 602 -7.14 19.11 -5.40
N ALA A 603 -6.92 19.79 -6.54
CA ALA A 603 -6.86 21.24 -6.58
C ALA A 603 -8.17 21.87 -6.06
N ASN A 604 -8.06 23.04 -5.41
CA ASN A 604 -9.19 23.74 -4.78
C ASN A 604 -10.37 24.04 -5.73
N SER A 605 -10.14 24.08 -7.04
CA SER A 605 -11.19 24.22 -8.06
C SER A 605 -12.16 23.04 -8.15
N THR A 606 -11.84 21.89 -7.53
CA THR A 606 -12.64 20.66 -7.61
C THR A 606 -13.49 20.39 -6.37
N ASN A 607 -13.48 21.26 -5.35
CA ASN A 607 -14.15 20.99 -4.06
C ASN A 607 -15.65 20.66 -4.20
N GLU A 608 -16.40 21.40 -5.03
CA GLU A 608 -17.83 21.12 -5.31
C GLU A 608 -18.04 19.77 -6.02
N THR A 609 -17.07 19.36 -6.84
CA THR A 609 -17.10 18.05 -7.51
C THR A 609 -16.98 16.91 -6.50
N TRP A 610 -16.11 17.08 -5.50
CA TRP A 610 -15.89 16.10 -4.45
C TRP A 610 -17.05 15.95 -3.48
N GLU A 611 -17.84 17.00 -3.25
CA GLU A 611 -19.08 16.89 -2.46
C GLU A 611 -20.03 15.86 -3.08
N ASN A 612 -20.25 15.93 -4.39
CA ASN A 612 -21.08 14.97 -5.13
C ASN A 612 -20.52 13.54 -5.11
N LEU A 613 -19.19 13.40 -5.23
CA LEU A 613 -18.52 12.09 -5.27
C LEU A 613 -18.45 11.40 -3.90
N ASN A 614 -18.61 12.14 -2.81
CA ASN A 614 -18.58 11.63 -1.45
C ASN A 614 -19.96 11.22 -0.91
N GLU A 615 -21.05 11.43 -1.68
CA GLU A 615 -22.41 10.99 -1.31
C GLU A 615 -22.62 9.47 -1.47
N GLU A 616 -21.76 8.80 -2.24
CA GLU A 616 -21.82 7.36 -2.50
C GLU A 616 -21.50 6.52 -1.24
N GLN A 617 -21.85 5.22 -1.25
CA GLN A 617 -21.66 4.33 -0.09
C GLN A 617 -20.19 4.21 0.33
N THR A 618 -19.27 4.25 -0.64
CA THR A 618 -17.83 4.40 -0.47
C THR A 618 -17.38 5.76 -1.01
N PRO A 619 -16.94 6.70 -0.16
CA PRO A 619 -16.50 8.01 -0.62
C PRO A 619 -15.30 7.90 -1.56
N GLN A 620 -15.37 8.48 -2.76
CA GLN A 620 -14.29 8.43 -3.75
C GLN A 620 -13.00 9.07 -3.24
N SER A 621 -13.09 10.08 -2.37
CA SER A 621 -11.92 10.69 -1.72
C SER A 621 -11.15 9.71 -0.83
N SER A 622 -11.87 8.78 -0.18
CA SER A 622 -11.26 7.68 0.56
C SER A 622 -10.56 6.71 -0.39
N LEU A 623 -11.14 6.44 -1.56
CA LEU A 623 -10.52 5.57 -2.55
C LEU A 623 -9.21 6.19 -3.04
N LEU A 624 -9.20 7.49 -3.36
CA LEU A 624 -8.00 8.22 -3.79
C LEU A 624 -6.87 8.13 -2.75
N LEU A 625 -7.18 8.35 -1.47
CA LEU A 625 -6.18 8.25 -0.40
C LEU A 625 -5.58 6.84 -0.36
N ASN A 626 -6.43 5.80 -0.42
CA ASN A 626 -6.00 4.41 -0.48
C ASN A 626 -5.13 4.11 -1.70
N SER A 627 -5.43 4.69 -2.87
CA SER A 627 -4.61 4.55 -4.08
C SER A 627 -3.18 5.07 -3.87
N VAL A 628 -3.02 6.19 -3.15
CA VAL A 628 -1.68 6.72 -2.84
C VAL A 628 -0.96 5.85 -1.80
N GLU A 629 -1.66 5.33 -0.80
CA GLU A 629 -1.08 4.37 0.16
C GLU A 629 -0.57 3.11 -0.55
N LYS A 630 -1.39 2.51 -1.42
CA LYS A 630 -1.02 1.33 -2.22
C LYS A 630 0.17 1.61 -3.13
N PHE A 631 0.13 2.70 -3.90
CA PHE A 631 1.22 3.06 -4.82
C PHE A 631 2.54 3.20 -4.08
N THR A 632 2.56 3.93 -2.97
CA THR A 632 3.79 4.14 -2.17
C THR A 632 4.31 2.86 -1.52
N SER A 633 3.42 1.97 -1.08
CA SER A 633 3.81 0.66 -0.53
C SER A 633 4.42 -0.28 -1.57
N ASN A 634 4.03 -0.12 -2.84
CA ASN A 634 4.46 -0.92 -3.99
C ASN A 634 5.69 -0.33 -4.73
N LEU A 635 6.31 0.73 -4.20
CA LEU A 635 7.51 1.33 -4.78
C LEU A 635 8.77 0.49 -4.51
N HIS A 636 9.41 0.03 -5.58
CA HIS A 636 10.70 -0.64 -5.56
C HIS A 636 11.85 0.36 -5.73
N PRO A 637 12.86 0.36 -4.85
CA PRO A 637 13.94 1.32 -4.91
C PRO A 637 14.82 1.10 -6.15
N VAL A 638 15.22 2.20 -6.79
CA VAL A 638 16.21 2.18 -7.88
C VAL A 638 17.54 2.65 -7.30
N ASN A 639 18.62 1.90 -7.55
CA ASN A 639 19.95 2.18 -6.99
C ASN A 639 19.97 2.38 -5.46
N ASN A 640 19.14 1.64 -4.72
CA ASN A 640 18.95 1.78 -3.25
C ASN A 640 18.49 3.17 -2.81
N THR A 641 17.74 3.89 -3.66
CA THR A 641 17.23 5.23 -3.38
C THR A 641 15.75 5.38 -3.71
N ILE A 642 15.09 6.31 -3.00
CA ILE A 642 13.75 6.83 -3.31
C ILE A 642 13.91 8.34 -3.55
N PRO A 643 13.65 8.86 -4.77
CA PRO A 643 13.80 10.28 -5.05
C PRO A 643 12.75 11.10 -4.30
N SER A 644 13.13 12.31 -3.89
CA SER A 644 12.19 13.28 -3.32
C SER A 644 11.47 13.99 -4.44
N VAL A 645 10.14 13.97 -4.43
CA VAL A 645 9.30 14.55 -5.49
C VAL A 645 8.27 15.48 -4.86
N SER A 646 8.04 16.64 -5.47
CA SER A 646 7.10 17.65 -4.95
C SER A 646 6.24 18.24 -6.07
N THR A 647 4.95 18.36 -5.83
CA THR A 647 3.96 19.07 -6.65
C THR A 647 3.45 20.30 -5.88
N ASN A 648 2.36 20.94 -6.33
CA ASN A 648 1.82 22.12 -5.63
C ASN A 648 1.18 21.78 -4.28
N THR A 649 0.51 20.62 -4.21
CA THR A 649 -0.27 20.18 -3.05
C THR A 649 0.26 18.90 -2.40
N LEU A 650 1.18 18.17 -3.05
CA LEU A 650 1.78 16.94 -2.53
C LEU A 650 3.31 17.01 -2.44
N GLN A 651 3.88 16.31 -1.46
CA GLN A 651 5.33 16.12 -1.36
C GLN A 651 5.66 14.71 -0.86
N LEU A 652 6.46 13.96 -1.62
CA LEU A 652 6.90 12.60 -1.30
C LEU A 652 8.39 12.59 -0.93
N GLN A 653 8.71 11.96 0.20
CA GLN A 653 10.08 11.69 0.62
C GLN A 653 10.21 10.28 1.22
N GLY A 654 11.29 9.58 0.90
CA GLY A 654 11.53 8.23 1.43
C GLY A 654 12.99 7.90 1.68
N ILE A 655 13.23 6.73 2.26
CA ILE A 655 14.56 6.13 2.43
C ILE A 655 14.48 4.61 2.17
N VAL A 656 15.65 4.00 1.93
CA VAL A 656 15.82 2.55 1.85
C VAL A 656 16.64 2.09 3.05
N VAL A 657 16.18 1.06 3.74
CA VAL A 657 16.87 0.46 4.88
C VAL A 657 18.03 -0.40 4.34
N THR A 658 19.26 0.08 4.54
CA THR A 658 20.51 -0.58 4.11
C THR A 658 21.34 -1.05 5.30
N GLU A 659 22.15 -2.10 5.08
CA GLU A 659 23.01 -2.68 6.10
C GLU A 659 24.11 -1.68 6.54
N GLY A 660 24.23 -1.41 7.84
CA GLY A 660 25.26 -0.54 8.41
C GLY A 660 24.92 0.95 8.55
N ASN A 661 23.86 1.45 7.90
CA ASN A 661 23.44 2.87 7.92
C ASN A 661 22.03 3.08 8.49
N VAL A 662 21.72 2.47 9.65
CA VAL A 662 20.40 2.64 10.28
C VAL A 662 20.37 3.93 11.10
N THR A 663 19.90 5.03 10.51
CA THR A 663 19.61 6.30 11.22
C THR A 663 18.13 6.44 11.51
N ASP A 664 17.75 7.36 12.41
CA ASP A 664 16.35 7.71 12.61
C ASP A 664 15.73 8.21 11.29
N TYR A 665 14.49 7.83 11.00
CA TYR A 665 13.76 8.40 9.88
C TYR A 665 13.18 9.73 10.34
N SER A 666 13.77 10.84 9.92
CA SER A 666 13.26 12.18 10.20
C SER A 666 13.09 12.95 8.89
N LYS A 667 11.85 13.27 8.53
CA LYS A 667 11.50 14.00 7.31
C LYS A 667 10.61 15.18 7.64
N LYS A 668 10.95 16.34 7.10
CA LYS A 668 10.20 17.60 7.24
C LYS A 668 9.55 17.93 5.91
N PHE A 669 8.25 18.24 5.98
CA PHE A 669 7.43 18.64 4.85
C PHE A 669 6.89 20.05 5.08
N GLN A 670 6.71 20.80 4.00
CA GLN A 670 6.22 22.17 4.04
C GLN A 670 5.26 22.40 2.87
N SER A 671 4.07 22.95 3.15
CA SER A 671 3.12 23.35 2.13
C SER A 671 3.45 24.73 1.55
N THR A 672 2.80 25.08 0.43
CA THR A 672 2.86 26.41 -0.18
C THR A 672 2.34 27.52 0.74
N GLU A 673 1.47 27.19 1.70
CA GLU A 673 0.95 28.10 2.74
C GLU A 673 1.86 28.19 3.99
N ASN A 674 3.09 27.66 3.95
CA ASN A 674 4.04 27.58 5.07
C ASN A 674 3.59 26.73 6.26
N LEU A 675 2.59 25.85 6.10
CA LEU A 675 2.30 24.83 7.12
C LEU A 675 3.35 23.73 7.07
N THR A 676 3.76 23.22 8.23
CA THR A 676 4.80 22.20 8.32
C THR A 676 4.31 20.96 9.04
N VAL A 677 4.82 19.80 8.62
CA VAL A 677 4.69 18.53 9.34
C VAL A 677 6.04 17.82 9.36
N ASN A 678 6.45 17.38 10.54
CA ASN A 678 7.65 16.56 10.71
C ASN A 678 7.24 15.13 11.06
N VAL A 679 7.84 14.15 10.41
CA VAL A 679 7.63 12.72 10.66
C VAL A 679 8.92 12.13 11.20
N CYS A 680 8.83 11.46 12.35
CA CYS A 680 9.95 10.84 13.04
C CYS A 680 9.63 9.37 13.40
N ILE A 681 10.52 8.45 13.02
CA ILE A 681 10.54 7.06 13.48
C ILE A 681 11.93 6.77 14.03
N ASP A 682 11.97 6.32 15.29
CA ASP A 682 13.23 6.08 15.99
C ASP A 682 13.98 4.86 15.44
N ARG A 683 15.32 4.90 15.48
CA ARG A 683 16.23 3.82 15.03
C ARG A 683 15.85 2.42 15.53
N PRO A 684 15.47 2.19 16.80
CA PRO A 684 15.10 0.84 17.26
C PRO A 684 13.95 0.24 16.45
N GLY A 685 12.98 1.06 16.02
CA GLY A 685 11.88 0.61 15.17
C GLY A 685 12.37 0.18 13.78
N ILE A 686 13.30 0.95 13.19
CA ILE A 686 13.84 0.69 11.85
C ILE A 686 14.74 -0.56 11.82
N GLN A 687 15.48 -0.84 12.91
CA GLN A 687 16.33 -2.03 13.02
C GLN A 687 15.56 -3.35 12.94
N THR A 688 14.25 -3.35 13.23
CA THR A 688 13.40 -4.56 13.13
C THR A 688 13.00 -4.91 11.69
N LEU A 689 13.18 -3.98 10.76
CA LEU A 689 12.77 -4.13 9.36
C LEU A 689 13.73 -5.04 8.58
N THR A 690 13.19 -5.70 7.56
CA THR A 690 13.96 -6.53 6.63
C THR A 690 14.92 -5.68 5.80
N GLN A 691 16.06 -6.27 5.39
CA GLN A 691 16.98 -5.61 4.46
C GLN A 691 16.26 -5.19 3.18
N SER A 692 16.58 -4.00 2.65
CA SER A 692 15.95 -3.40 1.47
C SER A 692 14.49 -2.96 1.62
N SER A 693 13.95 -2.90 2.85
CA SER A 693 12.64 -2.27 3.10
C SER A 693 12.71 -0.77 2.80
N THR A 694 11.62 -0.21 2.29
CA THR A 694 11.48 1.22 2.01
C THR A 694 10.52 1.85 3.02
N ILE A 695 10.83 3.08 3.46
CA ILE A 695 9.92 3.91 4.26
C ILE A 695 9.62 5.15 3.42
N VAL A 696 8.35 5.35 3.06
CA VAL A 696 7.91 6.45 2.19
C VAL A 696 6.84 7.24 2.92
N SER A 697 6.97 8.56 2.94
CA SER A 697 5.91 9.44 3.43
C SER A 697 5.49 10.45 2.37
N VAL A 698 4.19 10.70 2.30
CA VAL A 698 3.54 11.64 1.37
C VAL A 698 2.70 12.64 2.15
N MET A 699 3.02 13.92 2.01
CA MET A 699 2.28 15.03 2.58
C MET A 699 1.24 15.54 1.57
N TYR A 700 0.05 15.90 2.06
CA TYR A 700 -1.01 16.54 1.27
C TYR A 700 -1.46 17.84 1.96
N SER A 701 -1.57 18.92 1.20
CA SER A 701 -2.10 20.19 1.70
C SER A 701 -3.63 20.30 1.57
N GLU A 702 -4.21 19.80 0.49
CA GLU A 702 -5.64 19.99 0.16
C GLU A 702 -6.51 18.74 0.40
N LEU A 703 -5.94 17.52 0.39
CA LEU A 703 -6.75 16.28 0.44
C LEU A 703 -7.55 16.13 1.75
N GLY A 704 -7.03 16.61 2.88
CA GLY A 704 -7.80 16.71 4.15
C GLY A 704 -9.02 17.64 4.04
N GLY A 705 -8.97 18.57 3.09
CA GLY A 705 -10.05 19.43 2.59
C GLY A 705 -11.27 18.67 2.06
N ILE A 706 -11.00 17.54 1.42
CA ILE A 706 -11.92 16.81 0.54
C ILE A 706 -12.50 15.56 1.22
N LEU A 707 -11.82 15.01 2.23
CA LEU A 707 -12.30 13.84 2.96
C LEU A 707 -13.59 14.13 3.76
N PRO A 708 -14.57 13.20 3.81
CA PRO A 708 -15.80 13.33 4.58
C PRO A 708 -15.55 13.69 6.05
N ARG A 709 -16.45 14.51 6.63
CA ARG A 709 -16.31 15.05 7.99
C ARG A 709 -17.58 14.92 8.80
N ASP A 710 -17.41 14.79 10.12
CA ASP A 710 -18.46 15.04 11.09
C ASP A 710 -18.59 16.56 11.36
N LYS A 711 -19.83 17.04 11.55
CA LYS A 711 -20.18 18.47 11.54
C LYS A 711 -19.53 19.34 12.64
N SER A 712 -18.82 18.76 13.61
CA SER A 712 -18.32 19.45 14.81
C SER A 712 -16.81 19.71 14.84
N GLU A 713 -16.01 19.13 13.96
CA GLU A 713 -14.54 19.17 14.03
C GLU A 713 -13.92 19.56 12.67
N TYR A 714 -12.82 20.33 12.71
CA TYR A 714 -12.12 20.80 11.52
C TYR A 714 -10.72 20.19 11.42
N VAL A 715 -10.32 19.78 10.22
CA VAL A 715 -8.93 19.40 9.91
C VAL A 715 -8.07 20.66 10.01
N ASN A 716 -7.18 20.71 10.99
CA ASN A 716 -6.39 21.90 11.33
C ASN A 716 -4.88 21.72 11.12
N GLY A 717 -4.48 20.75 10.31
CA GLY A 717 -3.10 20.49 9.94
C GLY A 717 -3.02 19.78 8.60
N LEU A 718 -1.79 19.49 8.17
CA LEU A 718 -1.55 18.73 6.95
C LEU A 718 -2.01 17.28 7.12
N LEU A 719 -2.29 16.60 6.02
CA LEU A 719 -2.47 15.15 5.98
C LEU A 719 -1.11 14.52 5.62
N ILE A 720 -0.73 13.45 6.29
CA ILE A 720 0.51 12.72 6.02
C ILE A 720 0.24 11.22 5.97
N THR A 721 0.62 10.58 4.88
CA THR A 721 0.62 9.11 4.75
C THR A 721 2.04 8.62 4.97
N THR A 722 2.24 7.57 5.76
CA THR A 722 3.54 6.87 5.85
C THR A 722 3.33 5.38 5.62
N THR A 723 4.09 4.79 4.69
CA THR A 723 4.01 3.36 4.33
C THR A 723 5.37 2.68 4.36
N ILE A 724 5.36 1.35 4.51
CA ILE A 724 6.55 0.50 4.49
C ILE A 724 6.31 -0.71 3.60
N SER A 725 7.30 -1.09 2.79
CA SER A 725 7.25 -2.27 1.89
C SER A 725 7.47 -3.63 2.57
N SER A 726 7.08 -3.79 3.85
CA SER A 726 7.30 -5.01 4.65
C SER A 726 6.00 -5.63 5.12
N ASN A 727 5.88 -6.96 5.00
CA ASN A 727 4.72 -7.75 5.45
C ASN A 727 4.75 -8.13 6.95
N ARG A 728 5.71 -7.61 7.72
CA ARG A 728 5.80 -7.88 9.18
C ARG A 728 4.99 -6.86 9.96
N ARG A 729 4.39 -7.29 11.08
CA ARG A 729 3.74 -6.40 12.03
C ARG A 729 4.77 -5.43 12.61
N GLN A 730 4.40 -4.15 12.66
CA GLN A 730 5.26 -3.08 13.16
C GLN A 730 5.07 -2.92 14.67
N ASP A 731 6.15 -3.08 15.44
CA ASP A 731 6.17 -2.89 16.90
C ASP A 731 6.94 -1.60 17.27
N PHE A 732 6.62 -0.48 16.61
CA PHE A 732 7.23 0.83 16.91
C PHE A 732 6.21 1.96 16.80
N ASN A 733 6.53 3.10 17.44
CA ASN A 733 5.70 4.30 17.36
C ASN A 733 6.22 5.27 16.30
N ILE A 734 5.30 5.91 15.59
CA ILE A 734 5.56 7.03 14.68
C ILE A 734 5.16 8.32 15.39
N ASN A 735 6.08 9.28 15.43
CA ASN A 735 5.86 10.60 16.02
C ASN A 735 5.74 11.63 14.91
N MET A 736 4.66 12.41 14.93
CA MET A 736 4.36 13.43 13.93
C MET A 736 4.11 14.78 14.60
N THR A 737 4.81 15.82 14.17
CA THR A 737 4.63 17.18 14.68
C THR A 737 3.93 18.04 13.63
N PHE A 738 2.66 18.37 13.85
CA PHE A 738 1.84 19.17 12.95
C PHE A 738 1.82 20.65 13.39
N ALA A 739 2.06 21.57 12.47
CA ALA A 739 1.77 22.99 12.68
C ALA A 739 0.25 23.24 12.57
N LYS A 740 -0.30 24.04 13.49
CA LYS A 740 -1.73 24.40 13.48
C LYS A 740 -2.02 25.41 12.36
N LYS A 741 -2.99 25.13 11.47
CA LYS A 741 -3.46 26.08 10.44
C LYS A 741 -4.18 27.27 11.06
N ILE A 742 -5.01 27.02 12.06
CA ILE A 742 -5.78 27.99 12.80
C ILE A 742 -5.37 27.88 14.27
N LEU A 743 -4.56 28.83 14.75
CA LEU A 743 -4.03 28.86 16.12
C LEU A 743 -5.11 29.01 17.20
N SER A 744 -6.30 29.50 16.84
CA SER A 744 -7.41 29.71 17.76
C SER A 744 -8.22 28.45 18.08
N LEU A 745 -8.06 27.35 17.31
CA LEU A 745 -8.74 26.09 17.62
C LEU A 745 -8.06 25.40 18.82
N LYS A 746 -8.83 24.66 19.60
CA LYS A 746 -8.37 23.96 20.82
C LYS A 746 -8.80 22.49 20.79
N MET A 747 -8.32 21.71 21.77
CA MET A 747 -8.61 20.28 21.93
C MET A 747 -8.17 19.44 20.71
N PRO A 748 -6.85 19.32 20.46
CA PRO A 748 -6.38 18.55 19.32
C PRO A 748 -6.61 17.05 19.51
N ARG A 749 -7.15 16.44 18.46
CA ARG A 749 -7.25 14.99 18.30
C ARG A 749 -6.32 14.55 17.19
N CYS A 750 -5.38 13.67 17.51
CA CYS A 750 -4.59 12.96 16.52
C CYS A 750 -5.46 11.85 15.93
N VAL A 751 -5.72 11.94 14.64
CA VAL A 751 -6.60 11.02 13.93
C VAL A 751 -5.86 10.36 12.79
N PHE A 752 -6.35 9.18 12.41
CA PHE A 752 -6.00 8.53 11.17
C PHE A 752 -7.24 8.19 10.36
N TRP A 753 -7.09 8.05 9.05
CA TRP A 753 -8.18 7.63 8.18
C TRP A 753 -8.36 6.11 8.24
N ASN A 754 -9.53 5.66 8.69
CA ASN A 754 -9.85 4.25 8.84
C ASN A 754 -10.78 3.76 7.73
N PHE A 755 -10.25 2.89 6.88
CA PHE A 755 -10.97 2.29 5.75
C PHE A 755 -11.97 1.19 6.16
N SER A 756 -11.94 0.68 7.40
CA SER A 756 -12.67 -0.54 7.84
C SER A 756 -13.92 -0.28 8.70
N LEU A 757 -14.41 0.96 8.80
CA LEU A 757 -15.60 1.29 9.60
C LEU A 757 -16.90 0.83 8.90
N GLU A 758 -17.73 0.01 9.60
CA GLU A 758 -18.86 -0.78 9.06
C GLU A 758 -19.94 -0.01 8.26
N HIS A 759 -20.00 1.31 8.33
CA HIS A 759 -21.04 2.11 7.67
C HIS A 759 -20.51 3.23 6.76
N ARG A 760 -19.25 3.65 6.90
CA ARG A 760 -18.52 4.61 6.04
C ARG A 760 -17.07 4.73 6.53
N ALA A 761 -16.07 4.73 5.63
CA ALA A 761 -14.69 5.09 5.99
C ALA A 761 -14.65 6.49 6.64
N GLY A 762 -13.77 6.71 7.62
CA GLY A 762 -13.78 7.94 8.42
C GLY A 762 -12.59 8.10 9.36
N TRP A 763 -12.53 9.25 10.03
CA TRP A 763 -11.48 9.59 11.01
C TRP A 763 -11.63 8.78 12.31
N ASP A 764 -10.51 8.25 12.81
CA ASP A 764 -10.44 7.43 14.03
C ASP A 764 -9.22 7.84 14.89
N THR A 765 -9.29 7.66 16.20
CA THR A 765 -8.27 8.04 17.18
C THR A 765 -7.54 6.85 17.80
N ARG A 766 -7.98 5.62 17.52
CA ARG A 766 -7.41 4.40 18.13
C ARG A 766 -5.90 4.28 17.88
N GLY A 767 -5.16 4.07 18.97
CA GLY A 767 -3.70 3.89 18.90
C GLY A 767 -2.88 5.17 18.76
N CYS A 768 -3.52 6.35 18.81
CA CYS A 768 -2.86 7.65 18.71
C CYS A 768 -3.07 8.50 19.97
N THR A 769 -2.02 9.20 20.41
CA THR A 769 -2.06 10.11 21.57
C THR A 769 -1.61 11.53 21.18
N PRO A 770 -2.43 12.58 21.40
CA PRO A 770 -2.07 13.96 21.15
C PRO A 770 -1.32 14.60 22.31
N THR A 771 -0.34 15.44 22.00
CA THR A 771 0.32 16.38 22.91
C THR A 771 0.25 17.77 22.28
N GLU A 772 -0.40 18.72 22.94
CA GLU A 772 -0.52 20.09 22.45
C GLU A 772 0.61 20.97 22.98
N GLU A 773 1.36 21.60 22.07
CA GLU A 773 2.25 22.73 22.35
C GLU A 773 1.62 24.00 21.74
N GLU A 774 2.14 25.20 22.04
CA GLU A 774 1.51 26.48 21.67
C GLU A 774 1.06 26.53 20.18
N ASP A 775 2.00 26.37 19.25
CA ASP A 775 1.75 26.43 17.80
C ASP A 775 1.70 25.06 17.12
N PHE A 776 2.05 23.99 17.84
CA PHE A 776 2.22 22.65 17.29
C PHE A 776 1.42 21.59 18.03
N VAL A 777 1.12 20.50 17.35
CA VAL A 777 0.52 19.29 17.94
C VAL A 777 1.43 18.12 17.62
N ILE A 778 1.90 17.42 18.66
CA ILE A 778 2.69 16.20 18.52
C ILE A 778 1.77 15.00 18.68
N CYS A 779 1.70 14.18 17.65
CA CYS A 779 0.94 12.93 17.60
C CYS A 779 1.89 11.75 17.69
N SER A 780 1.70 10.88 18.69
CA SER A 780 2.39 9.59 18.76
C SER A 780 1.39 8.48 18.47
N CYS A 781 1.64 7.66 17.43
CA CYS A 781 0.77 6.58 17.01
C CYS A 781 1.53 5.25 16.91
N ASN A 782 0.87 4.12 17.14
CA ASN A 782 1.48 2.78 17.14
C ASN A 782 1.24 1.96 15.85
N HIS A 783 0.87 2.63 14.76
CA HIS A 783 0.62 2.02 13.45
C HIS A 783 1.02 3.00 12.34
N LEU A 784 0.98 2.54 11.09
CA LEU A 784 1.29 3.34 9.90
C LEU A 784 0.07 3.40 9.00
N THR A 785 -0.44 4.62 8.80
CA THR A 785 -1.64 4.92 8.02
C THR A 785 -1.55 6.37 7.50
N SER A 786 -2.68 6.98 7.15
CA SER A 786 -2.80 8.40 6.83
C SER A 786 -3.30 9.21 8.03
N PHE A 787 -2.46 10.11 8.55
CA PHE A 787 -2.67 10.87 9.78
C PHE A 787 -2.96 12.34 9.55
N SER A 788 -3.77 12.94 10.43
CA SER A 788 -3.94 14.39 10.52
C SER A 788 -4.38 14.80 11.93
N ILE A 789 -4.64 16.10 12.11
CA ILE A 789 -5.17 16.66 13.37
C ILE A 789 -6.56 17.26 13.14
N LEU A 790 -7.51 16.81 13.96
CA LEU A 790 -8.83 17.45 14.08
C LEU A 790 -8.82 18.36 15.31
N MET A 791 -9.32 19.58 15.16
CA MET A 791 -9.48 20.53 16.26
C MET A 791 -10.88 21.13 16.22
N SER A 792 -11.42 21.45 17.39
CA SER A 792 -12.72 22.11 17.51
C SER A 792 -12.52 23.61 17.57
N SER A 793 -13.46 24.36 16.97
CA SER A 793 -13.61 25.77 17.33
C SER A 793 -13.96 25.84 18.79
N ASP A 794 -13.36 26.81 19.47
CA ASP A 794 -13.58 27.03 20.88
C ASP A 794 -15.00 27.58 21.10
N ILE A 795 -15.99 26.69 21.02
CA ILE A 795 -17.39 26.94 21.40
C ILE A 795 -17.46 27.28 22.91
N SER A 796 -16.36 27.17 23.66
CA SER A 796 -16.33 27.61 25.06
C SER A 796 -16.29 29.13 25.22
N SER A 797 -15.74 29.91 24.28
CA SER A 797 -15.65 31.38 24.44
C SER A 797 -16.99 32.13 24.30
N GLN A 798 -17.91 31.62 23.47
CA GLN A 798 -19.28 32.15 23.35
C GLN A 798 -20.18 31.68 24.51
N GLY A 799 -19.83 30.53 25.12
CA GLY A 799 -20.48 29.98 26.30
C GLY A 799 -20.17 30.75 27.58
N ILE A 800 -19.08 31.51 27.66
CA ILE A 800 -18.72 32.27 28.87
C ILE A 800 -19.83 33.25 29.27
N PHE A 801 -20.38 34.01 28.31
CA PHE A 801 -21.43 35.01 28.60
C PHE A 801 -22.77 34.36 29.01
N GLU A 802 -23.14 33.26 28.36
CA GLU A 802 -24.36 32.49 28.66
C GLU A 802 -24.22 31.69 29.97
N TYR A 803 -23.02 31.18 30.27
CA TYR A 803 -22.64 30.51 31.51
C TYR A 803 -22.70 31.47 32.70
N TYR A 804 -22.14 32.68 32.58
CA TYR A 804 -22.24 33.70 33.64
C TYR A 804 -23.67 34.19 33.86
N ILE A 805 -24.45 34.42 32.80
CA ILE A 805 -25.88 34.80 32.93
C ILE A 805 -26.66 33.70 33.65
N THR A 806 -26.43 32.44 33.29
CA THR A 806 -27.16 31.31 33.88
C THR A 806 -26.78 31.12 35.35
N TYR A 807 -25.49 31.18 35.71
CA TYR A 807 -25.05 30.99 37.09
C TYR A 807 -25.44 32.14 38.03
N ILE A 808 -25.21 33.39 37.62
CA ILE A 808 -25.61 34.58 38.40
C ILE A 808 -27.14 34.64 38.51
N GLY A 809 -27.83 34.35 37.40
CA GLY A 809 -29.29 34.26 37.34
C GLY A 809 -29.87 33.22 38.29
N LEU A 810 -29.35 31.99 38.25
CA LEU A 810 -29.75 30.91 39.14
C LEU A 810 -29.50 31.24 40.62
N ALA A 811 -28.35 31.85 40.95
CA ALA A 811 -28.06 32.26 42.32
C ALA A 811 -29.08 33.28 42.85
N ILE A 812 -29.45 34.28 42.03
CA ILE A 812 -30.49 35.26 42.37
C ILE A 812 -31.87 34.58 42.48
N SER A 813 -32.19 33.65 41.57
CA SER A 813 -33.42 32.85 41.60
C SER A 813 -33.55 32.07 42.90
N ILE A 814 -32.53 31.28 43.26
CA ILE A 814 -32.51 30.44 44.48
C ILE A 814 -32.68 31.31 45.73
N LEU A 815 -31.91 32.40 45.86
CA LEU A 815 -32.02 33.29 47.01
C LEU A 815 -33.43 33.91 47.13
N SER A 816 -34.02 34.28 45.99
CA SER A 816 -35.38 34.83 45.93
C SER A 816 -36.44 33.78 46.29
N LEU A 817 -36.28 32.54 45.84
CA LEU A 817 -37.19 31.43 46.14
C LEU A 817 -37.14 31.03 47.62
N VAL A 818 -35.94 30.99 48.22
CA VAL A 818 -35.77 30.78 49.66
C VAL A 818 -36.46 31.88 50.45
N ALA A 819 -36.25 33.15 50.08
CA ALA A 819 -36.94 34.28 50.70
C ALA A 819 -38.47 34.18 50.53
N CYS A 820 -38.95 33.77 49.36
CA CYS A 820 -40.37 33.59 49.06
C CYS A 820 -41.01 32.53 49.98
N ILE A 821 -40.37 31.37 50.12
CA ILE A 821 -40.82 30.28 51.00
C ILE A 821 -40.85 30.73 52.47
N ILE A 822 -39.83 31.48 52.92
CA ILE A 822 -39.79 32.04 54.28
C ILE A 822 -40.95 33.01 54.51
N ILE A 823 -41.17 33.96 53.59
CA ILE A 823 -42.25 34.96 53.70
C ILE A 823 -43.63 34.29 53.70
N GLU A 824 -43.87 33.35 52.79
CA GLU A 824 -45.13 32.59 52.72
C GLU A 824 -45.37 31.78 54.00
N SER A 825 -44.33 31.14 54.55
CA SER A 825 -44.40 30.42 55.82
C SER A 825 -44.73 31.35 57.00
N LEU A 826 -44.11 32.53 57.06
CA LEU A 826 -44.34 33.52 58.13
C LEU A 826 -45.74 34.12 58.11
N VAL A 827 -46.31 34.31 56.92
CA VAL A 827 -47.59 34.98 56.69
C VAL A 827 -48.75 33.97 56.54
N TRP A 828 -48.44 32.67 56.50
CA TRP A 828 -49.38 31.57 56.29
C TRP A 828 -50.66 31.70 57.12
N LYS A 829 -50.55 31.87 58.44
CA LYS A 829 -51.71 31.93 59.35
C LYS A 829 -52.62 33.15 59.10
N TYR A 830 -52.10 34.24 58.54
CA TYR A 830 -52.85 35.48 58.33
C TYR A 830 -53.56 35.51 56.97
N VAL A 831 -52.92 34.97 55.93
CA VAL A 831 -53.41 35.11 54.54
C VAL A 831 -54.26 33.91 54.07
N THR A 832 -54.25 32.80 54.80
CA THR A 832 -55.00 31.58 54.47
C THR A 832 -56.45 31.54 54.97
N ASN A 833 -56.97 32.64 55.53
CA ASN A 833 -58.33 32.68 56.10
C ASN A 833 -59.44 32.46 55.05
N ASN A 834 -59.21 32.85 53.80
CA ASN A 834 -60.15 32.67 52.69
C ASN A 834 -59.79 31.44 51.85
N THR A 835 -60.78 30.64 51.42
CA THR A 835 -60.60 29.43 50.59
C THR A 835 -59.78 29.67 49.32
N THR A 836 -60.12 30.72 48.56
CA THR A 836 -59.41 31.09 47.33
C THR A 836 -57.97 31.57 47.60
N SER A 837 -57.79 32.30 48.70
CA SER A 837 -56.47 32.78 49.12
C SER A 837 -55.60 31.59 49.53
N TYR A 838 -56.13 30.69 50.36
CA TYR A 838 -55.45 29.47 50.79
C TYR A 838 -54.89 28.68 49.61
N MET A 839 -55.72 28.37 48.60
CA MET A 839 -55.25 27.57 47.47
C MET A 839 -54.23 28.29 46.59
N ARG A 840 -54.37 29.61 46.40
CA ARG A 840 -53.40 30.41 45.67
C ARG A 840 -52.02 30.38 46.34
N HIS A 841 -51.96 30.56 47.66
CA HIS A 841 -50.70 30.51 48.42
C HIS A 841 -50.13 29.09 48.52
N VAL A 842 -50.98 28.05 48.55
CA VAL A 842 -50.54 26.66 48.41
C VAL A 842 -49.84 26.44 47.06
N CYS A 843 -50.43 26.91 45.95
CA CYS A 843 -49.80 26.79 44.63
C CYS A 843 -48.49 27.59 44.56
N ILE A 844 -48.47 28.84 45.02
CA ILE A 844 -47.23 29.67 45.02
C ILE A 844 -46.12 28.99 45.83
N LEU A 845 -46.43 28.45 47.01
CA LEU A 845 -45.47 27.73 47.84
C LEU A 845 -44.92 26.49 47.12
N ASN A 846 -45.79 25.67 46.50
CA ASN A 846 -45.35 24.46 45.79
C ASN A 846 -44.61 24.79 44.49
N ILE A 847 -44.99 25.83 43.75
CA ILE A 847 -44.22 26.35 42.60
C ILE A 847 -42.82 26.75 43.07
N ALA A 848 -42.71 27.50 44.17
CA ALA A 848 -41.43 27.95 44.70
C ALA A 848 -40.56 26.77 45.20
N THR A 849 -41.16 25.80 45.90
CA THR A 849 -40.45 24.62 46.39
C THR A 849 -39.98 23.71 45.26
N THR A 850 -40.84 23.43 44.28
CA THR A 850 -40.48 22.56 43.14
C THR A 850 -39.43 23.21 42.24
N LEU A 851 -39.52 24.52 42.00
CA LEU A 851 -38.51 25.26 41.24
C LEU A 851 -37.17 25.34 41.98
N LEU A 852 -37.18 25.53 43.31
CA LEU A 852 -35.95 25.51 44.12
C LEU A 852 -35.24 24.15 44.03
N ILE A 853 -35.98 23.04 44.11
CA ILE A 853 -35.40 21.70 43.98
C ILE A 853 -34.85 21.47 42.57
N ALA A 854 -35.56 21.93 41.53
CA ALA A 854 -35.09 21.85 40.15
C ALA A 854 -33.79 22.64 39.94
N ASP A 855 -33.72 23.88 40.44
CA ASP A 855 -32.53 24.74 40.34
C ASP A 855 -31.32 24.15 41.10
N ILE A 856 -31.54 23.53 42.26
CA ILE A 856 -30.47 22.83 43.01
C ILE A 856 -29.91 21.66 42.20
N TRP A 857 -30.78 20.80 41.64
CA TRP A 857 -30.34 19.67 40.81
C TRP A 857 -29.69 20.14 39.50
N PHE A 858 -30.12 21.27 38.95
CA PHE A 858 -29.46 21.90 37.81
C PHE A 858 -28.04 22.38 38.14
N ILE A 859 -27.81 22.96 39.32
CA ILE A 859 -26.46 23.30 39.80
C ILE A 859 -25.61 22.03 40.00
N VAL A 860 -26.19 20.97 40.59
CA VAL A 860 -25.51 19.67 40.74
C VAL A 860 -25.13 19.10 39.37
N PHE A 861 -26.01 19.19 38.38
CA PHE A 861 -25.72 18.84 36.98
C PHE A 861 -24.50 19.63 36.43
N SER A 862 -24.51 20.95 36.54
CA SER A 862 -23.42 21.79 36.01
C SER A 862 -22.09 21.53 36.72
N ALA A 863 -22.11 21.36 38.05
CA ALA A 863 -20.91 21.07 38.84
C ALA A 863 -20.30 19.69 38.51
N LEU A 864 -21.14 18.71 38.16
CA LEU A 864 -20.69 17.38 37.75
C LEU A 864 -20.18 17.34 36.30
N ASN A 865 -20.52 18.33 35.47
CA ASN A 865 -20.08 18.42 34.08
C ASN A 865 -18.69 19.07 33.92
N ASP A 866 -18.27 19.94 34.87
CA ASP A 866 -16.97 20.63 34.85
C ASP A 866 -15.79 19.75 35.31
N GLN A 867 -16.04 18.60 35.95
CA GLN A 867 -15.01 17.62 36.29
C GLN A 867 -14.89 16.62 35.13
N HIS A 868 -13.86 16.78 34.27
CA HIS A 868 -13.48 15.93 33.12
C HIS A 868 -13.14 14.46 33.48
N GLN A 869 -13.93 13.82 34.33
CA GLN A 869 -13.74 12.45 34.78
C GLN A 869 -14.90 11.59 34.27
N GLN A 870 -14.57 10.48 33.60
CA GLN A 870 -15.51 9.52 33.01
C GLN A 870 -16.57 9.09 34.06
N MET A 871 -17.75 9.68 33.95
CA MET A 871 -18.76 9.64 35.01
C MET A 871 -19.45 8.28 35.08
N SER A 872 -19.83 7.83 36.29
CA SER A 872 -20.71 6.68 36.42
C SER A 872 -22.09 6.99 35.81
N ARG A 873 -22.51 6.17 34.84
CA ARG A 873 -23.76 6.34 34.09
C ARG A 873 -25.01 6.38 34.97
N GLY A 874 -24.94 5.76 36.16
CA GLY A 874 -26.00 5.77 37.15
C GLY A 874 -26.28 7.17 37.72
N ILE A 875 -25.24 7.91 38.13
CA ILE A 875 -25.41 9.25 38.73
C ILE A 875 -25.99 10.22 37.70
N CYS A 876 -25.49 10.16 36.46
CA CYS A 876 -25.98 10.97 35.35
C CYS A 876 -27.49 10.75 35.10
N SER A 877 -27.93 9.49 35.04
CA SER A 877 -29.34 9.13 34.86
C SER A 877 -30.24 9.60 36.01
N VAL A 878 -29.74 9.52 37.25
CA VAL A 878 -30.48 9.96 38.45
C VAL A 878 -30.65 11.48 38.44
N THR A 879 -29.58 12.22 38.15
CA THR A 879 -29.62 13.69 38.05
C THR A 879 -30.60 14.14 36.97
N THR A 880 -30.54 13.56 35.77
CA THR A 880 -31.48 13.88 34.68
C THR A 880 -32.92 13.55 35.04
N PHE A 881 -33.18 12.46 35.79
CA PHE A 881 -34.52 12.10 36.26
C PHE A 881 -35.13 13.15 37.20
N PHE A 882 -34.38 13.62 38.20
CA PHE A 882 -34.90 14.63 39.13
C PHE A 882 -35.13 15.98 38.45
N ILE A 883 -34.22 16.40 37.59
CA ILE A 883 -34.39 17.63 36.78
C ILE A 883 -35.66 17.54 35.93
N HIS A 884 -35.86 16.45 35.20
CA HIS A 884 -37.04 16.21 34.37
C HIS A 884 -38.33 16.27 35.21
N LEU A 885 -38.38 15.56 36.34
CA LEU A 885 -39.54 15.49 37.21
C LEU A 885 -39.92 16.86 37.80
N PHE A 886 -38.96 17.57 38.41
CA PHE A 886 -39.26 18.80 39.15
C PHE A 886 -39.59 19.97 38.22
N TYR A 887 -38.91 20.12 37.08
CA TYR A 887 -39.32 21.14 36.09
C TYR A 887 -40.73 20.86 35.56
N LEU A 888 -41.09 19.60 35.32
CA LEU A 888 -42.45 19.23 34.92
C LEU A 888 -43.47 19.56 36.02
N CYS A 889 -43.16 19.26 37.29
CA CYS A 889 -44.00 19.65 38.43
C CYS A 889 -44.25 21.17 38.49
N VAL A 890 -43.23 22.00 38.20
CA VAL A 890 -43.39 23.47 38.16
C VAL A 890 -44.48 23.87 37.15
N PHE A 891 -44.47 23.31 35.94
CA PHE A 891 -45.52 23.58 34.94
C PHE A 891 -46.91 23.15 35.39
N PHE A 892 -47.05 21.95 35.97
CA PHE A 892 -48.35 21.47 36.42
C PHE A 892 -48.90 22.26 37.62
N TRP A 893 -48.03 22.77 38.50
CA TRP A 893 -48.43 23.69 39.57
C TRP A 893 -48.78 25.09 39.04
N MET A 894 -48.09 25.58 38.01
CA MET A 894 -48.48 26.82 37.29
C MET A 894 -49.84 26.67 36.59
N LEU A 895 -50.12 25.52 35.96
CA LEU A 895 -51.43 25.18 35.42
C LEU A 895 -52.50 25.15 36.53
N SER A 896 -52.19 24.53 37.67
CA SER A 896 -53.10 24.46 38.82
C SER A 896 -53.45 25.87 39.32
N LEU A 897 -52.46 26.75 39.43
CA LEU A 897 -52.67 28.16 39.77
C LEU A 897 -53.56 28.86 38.73
N GLY A 898 -53.31 28.66 37.44
CA GLY A 898 -54.13 29.19 36.35
C GLY A 898 -55.59 28.71 36.42
N LEU A 899 -55.82 27.41 36.57
CA LEU A 899 -57.15 26.81 36.65
C LEU A 899 -57.93 27.31 37.86
N ILE A 900 -57.27 27.50 39.01
CA ILE A 900 -57.91 28.06 40.22
C ILE A 900 -58.35 29.50 39.98
N LEU A 901 -57.51 30.33 39.34
CA LEU A 901 -57.86 31.71 38.99
C LEU A 901 -59.02 31.76 37.99
N PHE A 902 -58.98 30.91 36.96
CA PHE A 902 -60.05 30.78 35.96
C PHE A 902 -61.38 30.36 36.59
N TYR A 903 -61.37 29.28 37.37
CA TYR A 903 -62.55 28.72 38.00
C TYR A 903 -63.26 29.76 38.88
N ARG A 904 -62.52 30.56 39.66
CA ARG A 904 -63.11 31.57 40.53
C ARG A 904 -63.72 32.76 39.78
N LEU A 905 -63.14 33.15 38.64
CA LEU A 905 -63.65 34.26 37.83
C LEU A 905 -64.87 33.87 36.99
N VAL A 906 -64.97 32.61 36.58
CA VAL A 906 -66.08 32.11 35.75
C VAL A 906 -67.23 31.58 36.61
N PHE A 907 -66.94 30.84 37.68
CA PHE A 907 -67.93 30.18 38.54
C PHE A 907 -67.99 30.83 39.93
N ILE A 908 -68.37 32.11 39.98
CA ILE A 908 -68.41 32.92 41.21
C ILE A 908 -69.29 32.32 42.32
N LEU A 909 -70.33 31.55 41.93
CA LEU A 909 -71.36 31.00 42.83
C LEU A 909 -71.15 29.52 43.24
N HIS A 910 -70.18 28.80 42.65
CA HIS A 910 -70.00 27.36 42.93
C HIS A 910 -68.97 27.14 44.04
N ASN A 911 -69.42 26.62 45.20
CA ASN A 911 -68.60 26.48 46.41
C ASN A 911 -68.13 25.01 46.59
N THR A 912 -67.01 24.66 45.94
CA THR A 912 -66.39 23.32 46.05
C THR A 912 -65.68 23.14 47.40
N SER A 913 -65.68 21.92 47.96
CA SER A 913 -65.05 21.64 49.25
C SER A 913 -63.52 21.84 49.22
N LYS A 914 -62.96 22.38 50.31
CA LYS A 914 -61.50 22.65 50.47
C LYS A 914 -60.67 21.39 50.22
N THR A 915 -61.13 20.25 50.72
CA THR A 915 -60.43 18.96 50.64
C THR A 915 -60.38 18.43 49.21
N ALA A 916 -61.48 18.53 48.46
CA ALA A 916 -61.53 18.04 47.07
C ALA A 916 -60.65 18.89 46.14
N GLN A 917 -60.70 20.22 46.28
CA GLN A 917 -59.85 21.11 45.48
C GLN A 917 -58.35 20.91 45.81
N LYS A 918 -58.02 20.57 47.07
CA LYS A 918 -56.63 20.30 47.48
C LYS A 918 -56.16 18.99 46.87
N ALA A 919 -56.95 17.92 47.01
CA ALA A 919 -56.63 16.62 46.43
C ALA A 919 -56.40 16.73 44.91
N MET A 920 -57.29 17.42 44.19
CA MET A 920 -57.13 17.62 42.74
C MET A 920 -55.86 18.39 42.38
N ALA A 921 -55.52 19.45 43.11
CA ALA A 921 -54.31 20.23 42.85
C ALA A 921 -53.03 19.43 43.11
N PHE A 922 -52.97 18.63 44.17
CA PHE A 922 -51.80 17.78 44.47
C PHE A 922 -51.69 16.60 43.48
N CYS A 923 -52.81 15.99 43.08
CA CYS A 923 -52.82 14.95 42.04
C CYS A 923 -52.33 15.51 40.70
N LEU A 924 -52.79 16.70 40.31
CA LEU A 924 -52.36 17.36 39.07
C LEU A 924 -50.89 17.82 39.14
N GLY A 925 -50.50 18.45 40.26
CA GLY A 925 -49.19 19.08 40.44
C GLY A 925 -48.02 18.12 40.66
N TYR A 926 -48.24 16.92 41.21
CA TYR A 926 -47.19 15.93 41.44
C TYR A 926 -47.46 14.57 40.78
N GLY A 927 -48.72 14.12 40.78
CA GLY A 927 -49.09 12.79 40.26
C GLY A 927 -48.89 12.68 38.75
N CYS A 928 -49.44 13.61 37.98
CA CYS A 928 -49.28 13.61 36.51
C CYS A 928 -47.81 13.71 36.07
N PRO A 929 -46.99 14.65 36.58
CA PRO A 929 -45.55 14.71 36.27
C PRO A 929 -44.79 13.43 36.59
N PHE A 930 -45.09 12.80 37.75
CA PHE A 930 -44.42 11.58 38.17
C PHE A 930 -44.67 10.41 37.20
N VAL A 931 -45.93 10.23 36.78
CA VAL A 931 -46.30 9.19 35.81
C VAL A 931 -45.56 9.41 34.48
N ILE A 932 -45.51 10.65 33.98
CA ILE A 932 -44.80 10.98 32.73
C ILE A 932 -43.30 10.64 32.87
N ALA A 933 -42.64 11.08 33.93
CA ALA A 933 -41.21 10.84 34.14
C ALA A 933 -40.87 9.34 34.26
N VAL A 934 -41.68 8.56 34.97
CA VAL A 934 -41.49 7.11 35.15
C VAL A 934 -41.69 6.36 33.83
N ILE A 935 -42.68 6.72 33.02
CA ILE A 935 -42.90 6.11 31.71
C ILE A 935 -41.71 6.41 30.78
N THR A 936 -41.22 7.65 30.77
CA THR A 936 -40.08 8.03 29.95
C THR A 936 -38.83 7.23 30.28
N ILE A 937 -38.49 7.08 31.57
CA ILE A 937 -37.33 6.27 31.97
C ILE A 937 -37.56 4.77 31.68
N ALA A 938 -38.76 4.23 31.93
CA ALA A 938 -39.06 2.82 31.68
C ALA A 938 -38.90 2.41 30.20
N ILE A 939 -39.26 3.29 29.26
CA ILE A 939 -39.15 3.03 27.81
C ILE A 939 -37.71 3.18 27.30
N THR A 940 -36.94 4.12 27.87
CA THR A 940 -35.64 4.56 27.32
C THR A 940 -34.42 3.96 28.01
N LEU A 941 -34.57 3.43 29.24
CA LEU A 941 -33.49 2.79 29.99
C LEU A 941 -32.97 1.49 29.33
N PRO A 942 -33.82 0.56 28.81
CA PRO A 942 -33.33 -0.67 28.19
C PRO A 942 -32.48 -0.44 26.94
N ARG A 943 -32.68 0.69 26.25
CA ARG A 943 -31.93 1.09 25.04
C ARG A 943 -30.72 1.96 25.36
N ASN A 944 -30.41 2.17 26.64
CA ASN A 944 -29.31 3.02 27.08
C ASN A 944 -29.37 4.46 26.52
N SER A 945 -30.56 4.95 26.18
CA SER A 945 -30.76 6.15 25.38
C SER A 945 -31.55 7.24 26.13
N TYR A 946 -31.66 7.17 27.46
CA TYR A 946 -32.36 8.18 28.26
C TYR A 946 -31.57 9.51 28.32
N THR A 947 -30.25 9.44 28.52
CA THR A 947 -29.33 10.58 28.58
C THR A 947 -28.55 10.76 27.28
N ARG A 948 -28.05 11.98 27.04
CA ARG A 948 -27.09 12.25 25.95
C ARG A 948 -25.72 11.61 26.28
N LYS A 949 -24.92 11.31 25.25
CA LYS A 949 -23.64 10.59 25.41
C LYS A 949 -22.59 11.41 26.20
N ASP A 950 -22.60 12.73 26.03
CA ASP A 950 -21.56 13.62 26.60
C ASP A 950 -22.11 14.61 27.65
N ILE A 951 -23.43 14.58 27.93
CA ILE A 951 -24.10 15.54 28.83
C ILE A 951 -25.23 14.84 29.60
N CYS A 952 -25.36 15.09 30.90
CA CYS A 952 -26.43 14.57 31.77
C CYS A 952 -27.79 15.26 31.58
N TRP A 953 -28.27 15.27 30.34
CA TRP A 953 -29.57 15.81 29.93
C TRP A 953 -30.36 14.81 29.07
N LEU A 954 -31.68 15.02 28.96
CA LEU A 954 -32.59 14.20 28.14
C LEU A 954 -32.12 14.13 26.68
N ASN A 955 -32.06 12.92 26.12
CA ASN A 955 -31.59 12.68 24.76
C ASN A 955 -32.61 13.17 23.70
N TRP A 956 -32.13 13.87 22.68
CA TRP A 956 -32.92 14.30 21.51
C TRP A 956 -32.65 13.44 20.26
N ASP A 957 -31.40 13.09 20.02
CA ASP A 957 -30.89 12.54 18.76
C ASP A 957 -31.32 11.08 18.53
N ASP A 958 -31.13 10.20 19.51
CA ASP A 958 -31.35 8.74 19.34
C ASP A 958 -32.78 8.31 19.71
N SER A 959 -33.30 8.83 20.84
CA SER A 959 -34.54 8.34 21.47
C SER A 959 -35.67 9.36 21.53
N LYS A 960 -35.38 10.62 21.18
CA LYS A 960 -36.30 11.76 21.30
C LYS A 960 -36.93 11.90 22.71
N ALA A 961 -36.25 11.41 23.76
CA ALA A 961 -36.74 11.44 25.15
C ALA A 961 -37.09 12.86 25.64
N LEU A 962 -36.40 13.88 25.12
CA LEU A 962 -36.65 15.29 25.46
C LEU A 962 -38.07 15.78 25.04
N LEU A 963 -38.70 15.13 24.05
CA LEU A 963 -40.11 15.42 23.70
C LEU A 963 -41.09 15.15 24.84
N ALA A 964 -40.77 14.20 25.74
CA ALA A 964 -41.62 13.88 26.89
C ALA A 964 -41.72 15.03 27.90
N PHE A 965 -40.75 15.95 27.88
CA PHE A 965 -40.79 17.20 28.66
C PHE A 965 -41.43 18.34 27.86
N ILE A 966 -41.00 18.54 26.60
CA ILE A 966 -41.45 19.67 25.79
C ILE A 966 -42.95 19.60 25.52
N ILE A 967 -43.49 18.46 25.07
CA ILE A 967 -44.89 18.37 24.63
C ILE A 967 -45.86 18.76 25.77
N PRO A 968 -45.76 18.19 26.99
CA PRO A 968 -46.59 18.63 28.11
C PRO A 968 -46.42 20.11 28.46
N ALA A 969 -45.17 20.62 28.49
CA ALA A 969 -44.90 22.01 28.81
C ALA A 969 -45.59 22.97 27.81
N LEU A 970 -45.55 22.65 26.52
CA LEU A 970 -46.20 23.45 25.47
C LEU A 970 -47.72 23.46 25.61
N ILE A 971 -48.33 22.30 25.89
CA ILE A 971 -49.78 22.21 26.13
C ILE A 971 -50.17 23.09 27.33
N ILE A 972 -49.38 23.04 28.41
CA ILE A 972 -49.63 23.82 29.62
C ILE A 972 -49.50 25.32 29.36
N VAL A 973 -48.43 25.76 28.68
CA VAL A 973 -48.23 27.17 28.34
C VAL A 973 -49.39 27.67 27.47
N ALA A 974 -49.82 26.91 26.47
CA ALA A 974 -50.98 27.27 25.64
C ALA A 974 -52.27 27.40 26.47
N MET A 975 -52.53 26.47 27.39
CA MET A 975 -53.67 26.55 28.30
C MET A 975 -53.61 27.76 29.24
N ASN A 976 -52.43 28.10 29.76
CA ASN A 976 -52.24 29.26 30.60
C ASN A 976 -52.38 30.58 29.83
N VAL A 977 -51.95 30.64 28.55
CA VAL A 977 -52.22 31.78 27.66
C VAL A 977 -53.74 31.95 27.49
N PHE A 978 -54.46 30.88 27.22
CA PHE A 978 -55.92 30.89 27.10
C PHE A 978 -56.61 31.37 28.38
N ILE A 979 -56.22 30.82 29.53
CA ILE A 979 -56.73 31.24 30.85
C ILE A 979 -56.48 32.74 31.08
N THR A 980 -55.26 33.21 30.80
CA THR A 980 -54.88 34.60 30.98
C THR A 980 -55.72 35.52 30.11
N ALA A 981 -55.97 35.15 28.86
CA ALA A 981 -56.86 35.91 27.97
C ALA A 981 -58.28 36.03 28.55
N VAL A 982 -58.86 34.94 29.04
CA VAL A 982 -60.20 34.97 29.67
C VAL A 982 -60.22 35.81 30.94
N VAL A 983 -59.19 35.68 31.79
CA VAL A 983 -59.02 36.47 33.02
C VAL A 983 -58.98 37.96 32.68
N ILE A 984 -58.17 38.35 31.69
CA ILE A 984 -58.03 39.73 31.22
C ILE A 984 -59.37 40.26 30.68
N ILE A 985 -60.07 39.50 29.83
CA ILE A 985 -61.39 39.90 29.28
C ILE A 985 -62.43 40.08 30.40
N LYS A 986 -62.43 39.21 31.42
CA LYS A 986 -63.41 39.26 32.52
C LYS A 986 -63.12 40.36 33.53
N ILE A 987 -61.85 40.60 33.88
CA ILE A 987 -61.42 41.72 34.75
C ILE A 987 -61.76 43.06 34.09
N GLN A 988 -61.77 43.11 32.76
CA GLN A 988 -62.07 44.30 31.99
C GLN A 988 -63.55 44.61 31.80
N ARG A 989 -64.50 43.74 32.15
CA ARG A 989 -65.94 44.09 32.03
C ARG A 989 -66.23 45.29 32.93
N PRO A 990 -66.45 46.51 32.39
CA PRO A 990 -66.81 47.64 33.22
C PRO A 990 -68.23 47.42 33.73
N THR A 991 -68.46 47.70 35.02
CA THR A 991 -69.80 47.94 35.53
C THR A 991 -70.43 49.03 34.65
N ILE A 992 -71.53 48.73 33.98
CA ILE A 992 -72.21 49.66 33.07
C ILE A 992 -72.47 50.98 33.81
N GLY A 993 -71.89 52.08 33.31
CA GLY A 993 -72.10 53.43 33.84
C GLY A 993 -70.88 54.34 33.70
N ASP A 994 -70.87 55.14 32.63
CA ASP A 994 -70.05 56.33 32.37
C ASP A 994 -68.62 56.15 31.76
N ARG A 995 -68.41 56.71 30.56
CA ARG A 995 -67.16 56.64 29.76
C ARG A 995 -66.51 58.01 29.66
N SER A 996 -65.32 58.16 30.25
CA SER A 996 -64.41 59.30 30.04
C SER A 996 -63.09 58.83 29.42
N ASN A 997 -62.47 59.66 28.59
CA ASN A 997 -61.17 59.42 27.91
C ASN A 997 -60.00 59.11 28.89
N ARG A 998 -60.14 59.48 30.18
CA ARG A 998 -59.20 59.13 31.27
C ARG A 998 -59.33 57.66 31.72
N GLN A 999 -60.49 57.03 31.49
CA GLN A 999 -60.76 55.62 31.76
C GLN A 999 -60.01 54.70 30.77
N GLU A 1000 -59.83 55.10 29.50
CA GLU A 1000 -59.14 54.27 28.50
C GLU A 1000 -57.65 54.09 28.82
N ARG A 1001 -56.93 55.17 29.14
CA ARG A 1001 -55.53 55.09 29.62
C ARG A 1001 -55.40 54.30 30.93
N ASN A 1002 -56.34 54.47 31.86
CA ASN A 1002 -56.35 53.68 33.10
C ASN A 1002 -56.66 52.20 32.84
N SER A 1003 -57.53 51.89 31.88
CA SER A 1003 -57.84 50.51 31.49
C SER A 1003 -56.65 49.84 30.81
N LEU A 1004 -55.97 50.51 29.87
CA LEU A 1004 -54.73 50.02 29.27
C LEU A 1004 -53.62 49.82 30.30
N PHE A 1005 -53.46 50.77 31.24
CA PHE A 1005 -52.49 50.62 32.33
C PHE A 1005 -52.85 49.44 33.26
N GLN A 1006 -54.14 49.20 33.52
CA GLN A 1006 -54.61 48.06 34.30
C GLN A 1006 -54.43 46.72 33.56
N ILE A 1007 -54.52 46.72 32.22
CA ILE A 1007 -54.22 45.57 31.35
C ILE A 1007 -52.75 45.25 31.40
N VAL A 1008 -51.89 46.24 31.12
CA VAL A 1008 -50.43 46.07 31.15
C VAL A 1008 -49.98 45.62 32.54
N LYS A 1009 -50.53 46.20 33.61
CA LYS A 1009 -50.26 45.79 34.98
C LYS A 1009 -50.70 44.35 35.28
N SER A 1010 -51.89 43.95 34.84
CA SER A 1010 -52.40 42.59 35.07
C SER A 1010 -51.60 41.56 34.27
N VAL A 1011 -51.25 41.87 33.02
CA VAL A 1011 -50.38 41.05 32.17
C VAL A 1011 -48.99 40.93 32.80
N ALA A 1012 -48.36 42.03 33.20
CA ALA A 1012 -47.02 42.03 33.79
C ALA A 1012 -46.94 41.21 35.09
N ILE A 1013 -48.00 41.19 35.90
CA ILE A 1013 -48.07 40.40 37.14
C ILE A 1013 -48.35 38.92 36.86
N LEU A 1014 -49.26 38.60 35.93
CA LEU A 1014 -49.71 37.23 35.67
C LEU A 1014 -48.74 36.43 34.77
N THR A 1015 -48.00 37.11 33.89
CA THR A 1015 -47.09 36.48 32.90
C THR A 1015 -46.02 35.61 33.57
N PRO A 1016 -45.29 36.07 34.62
CA PRO A 1016 -44.28 35.24 35.28
C PRO A 1016 -44.90 34.15 36.17
N LEU A 1017 -46.04 34.44 36.81
CA LEU A 1017 -46.70 33.51 37.74
C LEU A 1017 -47.35 32.30 37.04
N LEU A 1018 -47.72 32.44 35.77
CA LEU A 1018 -48.33 31.39 34.96
C LEU A 1018 -47.35 30.73 33.97
N GLY A 1019 -46.07 31.11 34.01
CA GLY A 1019 -45.03 30.53 33.16
C GLY A 1019 -45.11 30.92 31.69
N LEU A 1020 -45.73 32.06 31.35
CA LEU A 1020 -45.88 32.51 29.97
C LEU A 1020 -44.55 32.94 29.32
N THR A 1021 -43.53 33.21 30.13
CA THR A 1021 -42.15 33.50 29.66
C THR A 1021 -41.53 32.35 28.88
N TRP A 1022 -42.03 31.12 29.08
CA TRP A 1022 -41.56 29.93 28.36
C TRP A 1022 -41.96 29.90 26.88
N VAL A 1023 -42.88 30.78 26.44
CA VAL A 1023 -43.18 30.98 25.01
C VAL A 1023 -41.92 31.40 24.24
N PHE A 1024 -40.98 32.13 24.85
CA PHE A 1024 -39.71 32.46 24.21
C PHE A 1024 -38.80 31.24 24.01
N GLY A 1025 -39.00 30.18 24.79
CA GLY A 1025 -38.33 28.88 24.60
C GLY A 1025 -38.86 28.07 23.40
N LEU A 1026 -40.03 28.43 22.84
CA LEU A 1026 -40.47 27.89 21.55
C LEU A 1026 -39.70 28.50 20.38
N ALA A 1027 -39.37 29.79 20.48
CA ALA A 1027 -38.63 30.48 19.44
C ALA A 1027 -37.25 29.84 19.23
N THR A 1028 -36.58 29.42 20.31
CA THR A 1028 -35.26 28.78 20.27
C THR A 1028 -35.22 27.42 19.57
N ILE A 1029 -36.36 26.70 19.45
CA ILE A 1029 -36.42 25.35 18.86
C ILE A 1029 -36.47 25.39 17.31
N LYS A 1030 -37.00 26.45 16.69
CA LYS A 1030 -37.35 26.48 15.26
C LYS A 1030 -36.29 27.19 14.38
N ASN A 1031 -35.02 27.22 14.80
CA ASN A 1031 -33.91 28.05 14.27
C ASN A 1031 -34.11 29.55 14.54
N SER A 1032 -33.63 30.05 15.68
CA SER A 1032 -33.73 31.47 16.00
C SER A 1032 -32.41 32.08 16.47
N HIS A 1033 -32.18 33.31 16.03
CA HIS A 1033 -31.11 34.23 16.42
C HIS A 1033 -30.72 34.11 17.91
N GLN A 1034 -29.43 34.24 18.23
CA GLN A 1034 -28.88 34.21 19.60
C GLN A 1034 -29.63 35.10 20.60
N VAL A 1035 -30.27 36.17 20.11
CA VAL A 1035 -31.14 37.07 20.90
C VAL A 1035 -32.26 36.32 21.64
N PHE A 1036 -32.89 35.32 21.03
CA PHE A 1036 -33.97 34.57 21.68
C PHE A 1036 -33.44 33.62 22.75
N HIS A 1037 -32.24 33.05 22.56
CA HIS A 1037 -31.56 32.25 23.59
C HIS A 1037 -31.19 33.10 24.80
N ILE A 1038 -30.61 34.29 24.58
CA ILE A 1038 -30.27 35.25 25.64
C ILE A 1038 -31.53 35.73 26.38
N LEU A 1039 -32.59 36.10 25.64
CA LEU A 1039 -33.84 36.56 26.23
C LEU A 1039 -34.52 35.46 27.06
N PHE A 1040 -34.52 34.22 26.56
CA PHE A 1040 -35.05 33.08 27.29
C PHE A 1040 -34.23 32.79 28.55
N ALA A 1041 -32.90 32.78 28.47
CA ALA A 1041 -32.02 32.60 29.62
C ALA A 1041 -32.25 33.67 30.70
N LEU A 1042 -32.35 34.94 30.31
CA LEU A 1042 -32.56 36.06 31.24
C LEU A 1042 -33.96 36.05 31.90
N LEU A 1043 -35.00 35.67 31.16
CA LEU A 1043 -36.36 35.52 31.70
C LEU A 1043 -36.49 34.33 32.65
N ASN A 1044 -35.80 33.21 32.37
CA ASN A 1044 -35.78 32.07 33.28
C ASN A 1044 -34.93 32.34 34.53
N ALA A 1045 -33.76 32.97 34.37
CA ALA A 1045 -32.93 33.43 35.47
C ALA A 1045 -33.68 34.35 36.45
N SER A 1046 -34.59 35.18 35.95
CA SER A 1046 -35.41 36.09 36.76
C SER A 1046 -36.77 35.50 37.20
N GLN A 1047 -37.06 34.23 36.90
CA GLN A 1047 -38.34 33.61 37.23
C GLN A 1047 -38.56 33.52 38.76
N GLY A 1048 -37.57 33.04 39.52
CA GLY A 1048 -37.64 32.99 40.99
C GLY A 1048 -37.82 34.37 41.63
N PHE A 1049 -37.11 35.38 41.12
CA PHE A 1049 -37.27 36.77 41.54
C PHE A 1049 -38.68 37.32 41.25
N SER A 1050 -39.21 37.03 40.06
CA SER A 1050 -40.56 37.46 39.67
C SER A 1050 -41.64 36.82 40.55
N ILE A 1051 -41.49 35.55 40.92
CA ILE A 1051 -42.39 34.86 41.85
C ILE A 1051 -42.36 35.54 43.23
N LEU A 1052 -41.18 35.89 43.75
CA LEU A 1052 -41.06 36.61 45.02
C LEU A 1052 -41.79 37.97 44.95
N VAL A 1053 -41.50 38.79 43.94
CA VAL A 1053 -42.06 40.16 43.83
C VAL A 1053 -43.57 40.12 43.63
N PHE A 1054 -44.05 39.40 42.62
CA PHE A 1054 -45.46 39.43 42.21
C PHE A 1054 -46.35 38.47 43.00
N GLY A 1055 -45.80 37.34 43.46
CA GLY A 1055 -46.52 36.35 44.25
C GLY A 1055 -46.64 36.73 45.73
N THR A 1056 -45.64 37.43 46.28
CA THR A 1056 -45.62 37.75 47.72
C THR A 1056 -45.56 39.25 48.03
N ILE A 1057 -44.51 39.96 47.60
CA ILE A 1057 -44.23 41.35 48.04
C ILE A 1057 -45.30 42.33 47.55
N TRP A 1058 -45.84 42.15 46.34
CA TRP A 1058 -46.83 43.03 45.74
C TRP A 1058 -48.29 42.69 46.16
N ASP A 1059 -48.51 41.59 46.90
CA ASP A 1059 -49.84 41.27 47.44
C ASP A 1059 -50.13 42.17 48.64
N LYS A 1060 -51.13 43.06 48.49
CA LYS A 1060 -51.54 44.00 49.55
C LYS A 1060 -51.89 43.30 50.88
N LYS A 1061 -52.46 42.09 50.83
CA LYS A 1061 -52.81 41.33 52.04
C LYS A 1061 -51.56 40.83 52.76
N ILE A 1062 -50.52 40.46 52.02
CA ILE A 1062 -49.22 40.08 52.59
C ILE A 1062 -48.52 41.31 53.18
N GLN A 1063 -48.53 42.45 52.48
CA GLN A 1063 -47.96 43.70 53.00
C GLN A 1063 -48.63 44.12 54.32
N GLU A 1064 -49.97 44.08 54.38
CA GLU A 1064 -50.73 44.37 55.60
C GLU A 1064 -50.42 43.37 56.72
N ALA A 1065 -50.26 42.08 56.41
CA ALA A 1065 -49.88 41.04 57.37
C ALA A 1065 -48.49 41.27 57.98
N LEU A 1066 -47.51 41.58 57.13
CA LEU A 1066 -46.13 41.83 57.52
C LEU A 1066 -46.02 43.11 58.35
N LEU A 1067 -46.72 44.18 57.97
CA LEU A 1067 -46.77 45.43 58.74
C LEU A 1067 -47.43 45.22 60.11
N LYS A 1068 -48.55 44.48 60.18
CA LYS A 1068 -49.23 44.18 61.45
C LYS A 1068 -48.35 43.36 62.39
N ARG A 1069 -47.54 42.43 61.87
CA ARG A 1069 -46.61 41.63 62.66
C ARG A 1069 -45.37 42.42 63.11
N ASN A 1070 -44.78 43.25 62.24
CA ASN A 1070 -43.67 44.14 62.59
C ASN A 1070 -44.09 45.24 63.58
N SER A 1071 -45.37 45.60 63.63
CA SER A 1071 -45.95 46.45 64.67
C SER A 1071 -46.10 45.72 66.01
N MET A 1072 -46.35 44.40 66.02
CA MET A 1072 -46.42 43.60 67.26
C MET A 1072 -45.05 43.19 67.80
N SER A 1073 -44.01 43.08 66.97
CA SER A 1073 -42.64 42.82 67.44
C SER A 1073 -42.01 44.01 68.17
N LYS A 1074 -42.56 45.24 68.04
CA LYS A 1074 -42.13 46.43 68.77
C LYS A 1074 -42.72 46.59 70.18
N TRP A 1075 -43.61 45.69 70.63
CA TRP A 1075 -44.18 45.72 72.00
C TRP A 1075 -43.47 44.75 72.97
N SER A 1076 -42.56 43.88 72.51
CA SER A 1076 -42.03 42.77 73.34
C SER A 1076 -40.60 42.96 73.89
N SER A 1077 -40.07 44.17 74.01
CA SER A 1077 -38.74 44.35 74.65
C SER A 1077 -38.61 45.66 75.44
N GLN A 1078 -39.13 45.66 76.66
CA GLN A 1078 -38.60 46.46 77.77
C GLN A 1078 -37.83 45.51 78.71
N GLN A 1079 -36.71 46.01 79.28
CA GLN A 1079 -35.68 45.34 80.13
C GLN A 1079 -34.58 44.62 79.31
N THR A 1080 -33.26 44.89 79.41
CA THR A 1080 -32.46 45.68 80.37
C THR A 1080 -31.09 46.05 79.75
N LYS A 1081 -30.67 47.32 79.94
CA LYS A 1081 -29.33 47.91 80.15
C LYS A 1081 -28.01 47.19 79.72
N SER A 1082 -27.25 47.94 78.89
CA SER A 1082 -25.87 48.45 79.10
C SER A 1082 -24.65 47.84 78.37
N ASN A 1083 -24.03 48.73 77.57
CA ASN A 1083 -22.61 48.94 77.20
C ASN A 1083 -21.87 47.82 76.42
N SER A 1084 -21.13 48.07 75.34
CA SER A 1084 -20.40 49.27 74.87
C SER A 1084 -20.17 49.26 73.35
N LEU A 1085 -19.99 50.46 72.79
CA LEU A 1085 -19.47 50.76 71.45
C LEU A 1085 -18.26 49.89 71.08
N ILE A 1086 -18.21 49.42 69.82
CA ILE A 1086 -17.17 49.81 68.84
C ILE A 1086 -17.81 49.85 67.45
N LEU A 1087 -17.51 50.94 66.78
CA LEU A 1087 -18.00 51.46 65.53
C LEU A 1087 -17.19 50.87 64.36
N VAL A 1088 -17.81 50.14 63.45
CA VAL A 1088 -17.38 50.10 62.04
C VAL A 1088 -18.61 50.12 61.14
N THR A 1089 -18.92 51.31 60.66
CA THR A 1089 -19.48 51.58 59.33
C THR A 1089 -18.47 52.50 58.63
N PRO A 1090 -18.50 52.68 57.29
CA PRO A 1090 -19.32 52.01 56.27
C PRO A 1090 -18.52 51.65 55.00
N MET A 1091 -19.12 50.91 54.06
CA MET A 1091 -19.09 51.24 52.63
C MET A 1091 -20.12 50.40 51.88
N LEU A 1092 -21.24 51.04 51.53
CA LEU A 1092 -21.86 51.02 50.20
C LEU A 1092 -23.15 51.85 50.27
N ALA A 1093 -22.95 53.17 50.32
CA ALA A 1093 -23.88 54.10 49.72
C ALA A 1093 -23.48 54.23 48.25
N MET A 1094 -24.32 53.77 47.33
CA MET A 1094 -24.29 54.23 45.95
C MET A 1094 -25.65 54.84 45.60
N SER A 1095 -25.59 56.15 45.40
CA SER A 1095 -26.58 57.02 44.79
C SER A 1095 -26.73 56.72 43.29
N TYR A 1096 -27.95 56.44 42.80
CA TYR A 1096 -28.39 56.62 41.41
C TYR A 1096 -29.95 56.74 41.39
N PRO A 1097 -30.58 57.29 40.33
CA PRO A 1097 -31.71 58.20 40.41
C PRO A 1097 -32.95 57.48 39.89
N PHE A 1098 -33.44 56.48 40.63
CA PHE A 1098 -34.66 55.75 40.24
C PHE A 1098 -35.77 55.80 41.30
N SER A 1099 -35.46 56.20 42.54
CA SER A 1099 -36.45 56.25 43.62
C SER A 1099 -37.40 57.46 43.54
N ARG A 1100 -36.98 58.56 42.89
CA ARG A 1100 -37.81 59.77 42.75
C ARG A 1100 -38.95 59.59 41.74
N THR A 1101 -38.80 58.67 40.78
CA THR A 1101 -39.82 58.35 39.78
C THR A 1101 -40.85 57.35 40.33
N PHE A 1102 -40.42 56.42 41.20
CA PHE A 1102 -41.30 55.38 41.75
C PHE A 1102 -42.33 55.93 42.75
N ASN A 1103 -41.98 56.99 43.51
CA ASN A 1103 -42.94 57.66 44.41
C ASN A 1103 -43.96 58.54 43.66
N ASN A 1104 -43.70 58.93 42.41
CA ASN A 1104 -44.63 59.72 41.61
C ASN A 1104 -45.66 58.86 40.84
N LEU A 1105 -45.53 57.52 40.87
CA LEU A 1105 -46.47 56.58 40.25
C LEU A 1105 -47.62 56.12 41.18
N CYS A 1106 -47.55 56.41 42.48
CA CYS A 1106 -48.66 56.19 43.42
C CYS A 1106 -49.41 57.51 43.64
N GLY A 1107 -50.63 57.58 43.10
CA GLY A 1107 -51.43 58.79 43.01
C GLY A 1107 -51.73 59.52 44.32
N LYS A 1108 -51.82 60.85 44.18
CA LYS A 1108 -52.36 61.87 45.09
C LYS A 1108 -53.52 61.37 45.97
N THR A 1109 -53.32 61.36 47.29
CA THR A 1109 -54.39 61.49 48.27
C THR A 1109 -54.76 62.97 48.40
N GLY A 1110 -56.02 63.29 48.10
CA GLY A 1110 -56.57 64.64 48.24
C GLY A 1110 -56.56 65.10 49.70
N LYS A 1111 -56.12 66.33 49.91
CA LYS A 1111 -56.34 67.08 51.15
C LYS A 1111 -57.83 67.42 51.26
N TYR A 1112 -58.51 66.92 52.28
CA TYR A 1112 -59.61 67.62 52.93
C TYR A 1112 -59.25 67.86 54.39
N ARG A 1113 -59.60 69.06 54.87
CA ARG A 1113 -59.23 69.64 56.15
C ARG A 1113 -60.51 69.96 56.91
N VAL A 1114 -60.81 69.27 58.01
CA VAL A 1114 -61.81 69.63 59.06
C VAL A 1114 -61.42 68.81 60.31
N SER A 1115 -60.62 69.34 61.25
CA SER A 1115 -60.96 70.04 62.51
C SER A 1115 -61.69 69.22 63.60
N SER A 1116 -61.02 69.10 64.77
CA SER A 1116 -61.50 68.96 66.17
C SER A 1116 -62.51 67.86 66.51
N SER A 1117 -62.49 67.15 67.65
CA SER A 1117 -61.99 67.41 69.01
C SER A 1117 -61.92 66.09 69.82
N GLU A 1118 -61.09 66.10 70.87
CA GLU A 1118 -61.07 65.22 72.06
C GLU A 1118 -62.43 65.05 72.78
N PRO A 1119 -62.54 64.29 73.89
CA PRO A 1119 -62.04 62.94 74.23
C PRO A 1119 -63.15 62.11 74.96
N SER A 1120 -62.75 61.18 75.84
CA SER A 1120 -63.51 60.50 76.92
C SER A 1120 -64.12 59.13 76.54
N SER A 1121 -63.55 58.04 77.07
CA SER A 1121 -63.97 57.30 78.29
C SER A 1121 -65.27 56.53 78.05
N SER A 1122 -65.50 55.29 78.45
CA SER A 1122 -64.90 54.38 79.41
C SER A 1122 -65.64 53.05 79.28
N SER A 1123 -65.00 51.97 79.73
CA SER A 1123 -65.57 50.88 80.54
C SER A 1123 -66.86 50.20 80.06
N SER A 1124 -66.77 48.89 79.78
CA SER A 1124 -67.38 47.84 80.64
C SER A 1124 -68.83 47.56 80.23
N GLU A 1125 -69.37 46.36 80.23
CA GLU A 1125 -68.94 45.05 80.69
C GLU A 1125 -70.06 44.09 80.26
N ASN A 1126 -69.72 42.80 80.26
CA ASN A 1126 -70.59 41.71 80.70
C ASN A 1126 -71.66 41.11 79.76
N THR A 1127 -71.30 39.89 79.33
CA THR A 1127 -72.00 38.61 79.56
C THR A 1127 -73.48 38.52 79.11
N SER A 1128 -73.92 37.54 78.35
CA SER A 1128 -73.73 36.11 78.59
C SER A 1128 -74.42 35.28 77.50
N LYS A 1129 -73.77 34.14 77.18
CA LYS A 1129 -74.31 32.79 76.94
C LYS A 1129 -75.43 32.56 75.91
N SER A 1130 -75.06 31.80 74.88
CA SER A 1130 -75.54 30.43 74.53
C SER A 1130 -76.63 30.44 73.45
N TYR A 1131 -76.48 29.74 72.33
CA TYR A 1131 -76.50 28.27 72.23
C TYR A 1131 -75.81 27.70 70.97
N SER A 1132 -75.31 26.46 71.13
CA SER A 1132 -75.12 25.33 70.20
C SER A 1132 -74.58 25.59 68.78
N LEU A 1133 -73.35 25.21 68.46
CA LEU A 1133 -72.80 23.86 68.20
C LEU A 1133 -72.95 23.39 66.75
N LEU A 1134 -71.77 23.14 66.17
CA LEU A 1134 -71.40 22.37 64.97
C LEU A 1134 -71.51 23.08 63.62
N ASN A 1135 -70.38 23.68 63.24
CA ASN A 1135 -69.61 23.23 62.07
C ASN A 1135 -68.12 23.38 62.32
#